data_AF-A0A9P6UWK9-F1
#
_entry.id   AF-A0A9P6UWK9-F1
#
_cell.length_a   1.000
_cell.length_b   1.000
_cell.length_c   1.000
_cell.angle_alpha   90.00
_cell.angle_beta   90.00
_cell.angle_gamma   90.00
#
_symmetry.space_group_name_H-M   'P 1'
#
loop_
_entity.id
_entity.type
_entity.pdbx_description
1 polymer ?
#
loop_
_entity_poly.entity_id
_entity_poly.type
_entity_poly.pdbx_seq_one_letter_code
_entity_poly.pdbx_strand_id
1 'polypeptide(L)'
;MARNAPFCMNMYQFLFNYSRIAGFPNDTAVGFPPETNNHICVVRNGKFYIFETLHLPSEPSSVLSPREIMIQLERIIKMADDDHLVVPEIGVLSSGQRDQVAKDRLTLFEAHASNKAHMAKIESSMFVLCLDSTSPGTSEEFARACWHGDGASRWFDKCFQLIVFANGRAGMNGEHSKMDATPTSRLCRFLIDEAQARPLPDFRNLNAEDLYECASVLGKPEALKFVSSAALNQAIANAYQHFKTTVEAHEMIPTVFKGYGKGLIKAFKMSPDAYVQMALQLAYYRKHGEFVATYESAATRKYRHGRTETARSCSIESKAFCEAMENPDLDPKAQVTACRAAVARHAQYTAWAVDGQAVDRHLLGLRLIRKPEEPVPAMFADPVFARSSRWRLSTSQISDDCFIEYGWGEVVPDGYGCAYMVKETELYFCITSLRLGSREFGQHIVAALEDMRLMFEDVRKIEKAEAALAAAAVEAERMAAEVALKAGQGADGYDTGSVAVLTVAATAGMISRSPSPPSPSTPAPRTSLFFQKHDPVIRTAFARNAMAIAQEKYWSGIDDIAFDDVAPGSPKAKSRVLIANSSSLQTTSGTRSRSVSQASQATAPRARRDSGAQKKTFLAILMGEDSVLGRIRSRRGSFLNKNGAASGSGTGRSSP
;
A
#
# COMPACT_ATOMS: atom_id res chain seq x y z
N MET A 1 -3.01 6.99 -8.59
CA MET A 1 -1.53 6.88 -8.60
C MET A 1 -0.92 7.83 -9.62
N ALA A 2 0.22 8.44 -9.30
CA ALA A 2 0.99 9.24 -10.25
C ALA A 2 1.46 8.36 -11.42
N ARG A 3 1.19 8.79 -12.65
CA ARG A 3 1.64 8.09 -13.87
C ARG A 3 2.92 8.74 -14.38
N ASN A 4 3.84 7.94 -14.90
CA ASN A 4 5.06 8.40 -15.57
C ASN A 4 6.01 9.27 -14.71
N ALA A 5 6.12 8.98 -13.42
CA ALA A 5 7.06 9.65 -12.51
C ALA A 5 7.86 8.62 -11.69
N PRO A 6 9.15 8.87 -11.42
CA PRO A 6 9.93 8.01 -10.53
C PRO A 6 9.36 8.06 -9.11
N PHE A 7 9.34 6.91 -8.43
CA PHE A 7 8.92 6.84 -7.03
C PHE A 7 10.14 6.78 -6.11
N CYS A 8 10.04 7.48 -4.99
CA CYS A 8 10.95 7.40 -3.87
C CYS A 8 11.03 5.94 -3.37
N MET A 9 12.26 5.46 -3.23
CA MET A 9 12.59 4.11 -2.78
C MET A 9 13.05 4.07 -1.31
N ASN A 10 13.02 5.20 -0.60
CA ASN A 10 13.54 5.31 0.76
C ASN A 10 12.93 4.29 1.74
N MET A 11 11.65 3.94 1.60
CA MET A 11 11.01 2.95 2.48
C MET A 11 11.55 1.52 2.33
N TYR A 12 12.18 1.18 1.19
CA TYR A 12 12.69 -0.18 0.95
C TYR A 12 13.82 -0.57 1.90
N GLN A 13 14.54 0.40 2.47
CA GLN A 13 15.57 0.12 3.48
C GLN A 13 15.01 -0.50 4.78
N PHE A 14 13.68 -0.42 5.00
CA PHE A 14 13.01 -0.97 6.17
C PHE A 14 12.29 -2.30 5.88
N LEU A 15 12.44 -2.87 4.67
CA LEU A 15 11.79 -4.14 4.31
C LEU A 15 12.37 -5.31 5.10
N PHE A 16 13.69 -5.35 5.27
CA PHE A 16 14.40 -6.44 5.94
C PHE A 16 15.26 -5.88 7.07
N ASN A 17 15.64 -6.74 8.02
CA ASN A 17 16.55 -6.41 9.12
C ASN A 17 16.07 -5.18 9.90
N TYR A 18 14.77 -5.07 10.10
CA TYR A 18 14.14 -3.95 10.76
C TYR A 18 13.23 -4.45 11.88
N SER A 19 13.23 -3.72 13.00
CA SER A 19 12.27 -3.90 14.08
C SER A 19 11.88 -2.54 14.65
N ARG A 20 10.59 -2.42 14.97
CA ARG A 20 10.14 -1.44 15.95
C ARG A 20 10.62 -1.89 17.33
N ILE A 21 11.10 -0.97 18.14
CA ILE A 21 11.57 -1.23 19.49
C ILE A 21 10.75 -0.37 20.45
N ALA A 22 10.00 -1.02 21.33
CA ALA A 22 9.21 -0.34 22.34
C ALA A 22 10.11 0.45 23.31
N GLY A 23 9.76 1.71 23.58
CA GLY A 23 10.58 2.59 24.42
C GLY A 23 9.83 3.79 24.97
N PHE A 24 10.41 4.41 26.00
CA PHE A 24 9.91 5.65 26.61
C PHE A 24 10.80 6.84 26.22
N PRO A 25 10.22 8.02 25.91
CA PRO A 25 8.79 8.30 25.77
C PRO A 25 8.19 7.88 24.42
N ASN A 26 9.01 7.37 23.49
CA ASN A 26 8.56 6.95 22.16
C ASN A 26 9.27 5.66 21.75
N ASP A 27 8.59 4.89 20.92
CA ASP A 27 9.19 3.76 20.22
C ASP A 27 10.24 4.24 19.21
N THR A 28 11.21 3.38 18.94
CA THR A 28 12.25 3.63 17.93
C THR A 28 12.17 2.61 16.82
N ALA A 29 12.66 3.02 15.66
CA ALA A 29 12.65 2.26 14.44
C ALA A 29 14.09 1.89 14.12
N VAL A 30 14.47 0.63 14.35
CA VAL A 30 15.87 0.20 14.32
C VAL A 30 16.09 -0.71 13.12
N GLY A 31 17.00 -0.28 12.24
CA GLY A 31 17.57 -1.11 11.18
C GLY A 31 18.86 -1.76 11.65
N PHE A 32 19.09 -3.01 11.25
CA PHE A 32 20.26 -3.79 11.58
C PHE A 32 21.09 -4.01 10.31
N PRO A 33 22.44 -3.90 10.35
CA PRO A 33 23.27 -4.06 9.15
C PRO A 33 23.08 -5.46 8.53
N PRO A 34 22.66 -5.56 7.25
CA PRO A 34 22.45 -6.84 6.60
C PRO A 34 23.76 -7.64 6.45
N GLU A 35 24.92 -6.97 6.42
CA GLU A 35 26.23 -7.62 6.31
C GLU A 35 26.53 -8.56 7.49
N THR A 36 25.96 -8.28 8.66
CA THR A 36 26.21 -9.04 9.90
C THR A 36 24.98 -9.74 10.45
N ASN A 37 23.81 -9.59 9.83
CA ASN A 37 22.54 -10.13 10.31
C ASN A 37 21.84 -10.92 9.20
N ASN A 38 22.41 -12.08 8.85
CA ASN A 38 21.96 -12.91 7.73
C ASN A 38 21.05 -14.06 8.16
N HIS A 39 20.43 -13.97 9.34
CA HIS A 39 19.55 -14.99 9.89
C HIS A 39 18.08 -14.62 9.75
N ILE A 40 17.21 -15.64 9.74
CA ILE A 40 15.78 -15.46 9.90
C ILE A 40 15.33 -15.97 11.26
N CYS A 41 14.21 -15.42 11.74
CA CYS A 41 13.54 -15.94 12.92
C CYS A 41 12.33 -16.75 12.51
N VAL A 42 12.19 -17.96 13.02
CA VAL A 42 11.02 -18.82 12.79
C VAL A 42 10.29 -19.01 14.10
N VAL A 43 8.96 -18.88 14.08
CA VAL A 43 8.11 -19.13 15.24
C VAL A 43 7.11 -20.24 14.93
N ARG A 44 6.97 -21.18 15.86
CA ARG A 44 5.99 -22.27 15.83
C ARG A 44 5.57 -22.63 17.25
N ASN A 45 4.27 -22.72 17.51
CA ASN A 45 3.71 -23.04 18.83
C ASN A 45 4.30 -22.14 19.95
N GLY A 46 4.40 -20.83 19.69
CA GLY A 46 5.01 -19.86 20.61
C GLY A 46 6.53 -19.96 20.84
N LYS A 47 7.22 -20.91 20.19
CA LYS A 47 8.68 -21.13 20.30
C LYS A 47 9.43 -20.47 19.15
N PHE A 48 10.49 -19.75 19.48
CA PHE A 48 11.30 -19.01 18.51
C PHE A 48 12.61 -19.74 18.21
N TYR A 49 12.97 -19.79 16.94
CA TYR A 49 14.16 -20.45 16.42
C TYR A 49 14.92 -19.51 15.47
N ILE A 50 16.24 -19.65 15.42
CA ILE A 50 17.11 -18.90 14.52
C ILE A 50 17.90 -19.88 13.67
N PHE A 51 18.05 -19.59 12.37
CA PHE A 51 19.08 -20.19 11.55
C PHE A 51 19.65 -19.17 10.56
N GLU A 52 20.94 -19.33 10.26
CA GLU A 52 21.67 -18.51 9.28
C GLU A 52 21.25 -18.87 7.85
N THR A 53 21.11 -17.86 6.99
CA THR A 53 20.80 -18.07 5.56
C THR A 53 22.03 -18.17 4.67
N LEU A 54 23.23 -18.06 5.25
CA LEU A 54 24.52 -18.23 4.57
C LEU A 54 25.31 -19.38 5.21
N HIS A 55 26.06 -20.13 4.40
CA HIS A 55 27.04 -21.10 4.91
C HIS A 55 28.19 -20.39 5.63
N LEU A 56 28.65 -19.27 5.08
CA LEU A 56 29.74 -18.47 5.61
C LEU A 56 29.26 -17.02 5.73
N PRO A 57 29.16 -16.45 6.95
CA PRO A 57 28.68 -15.09 7.16
C PRO A 57 29.47 -14.02 6.38
N SER A 58 30.75 -14.27 6.12
CA SER A 58 31.63 -13.37 5.35
C SER A 58 31.46 -13.45 3.83
N GLU A 59 30.69 -14.40 3.31
CA GLU A 59 30.52 -14.64 1.87
C GLU A 59 29.05 -14.54 1.46
N PRO A 60 28.60 -13.38 0.95
CA PRO A 60 27.20 -13.19 0.52
C PRO A 60 26.75 -14.13 -0.60
N SER A 61 27.67 -14.72 -1.36
CA SER A 61 27.36 -15.73 -2.39
C SER A 61 27.05 -17.11 -1.82
N SER A 62 27.30 -17.34 -0.53
CA SER A 62 27.13 -18.63 0.14
C SER A 62 25.71 -18.86 0.66
N VAL A 63 24.69 -18.30 -0.01
CA VAL A 63 23.28 -18.45 0.37
C VAL A 63 22.88 -19.92 0.37
N LEU A 64 22.19 -20.36 1.43
CA LEU A 64 21.64 -21.70 1.53
C LEU A 64 20.73 -21.99 0.32
N SER A 65 20.87 -23.18 -0.24
CA SER A 65 19.99 -23.65 -1.30
C SER A 65 18.56 -23.86 -0.78
N PRO A 66 17.54 -23.87 -1.67
CA PRO A 66 16.17 -24.19 -1.27
C PRO A 66 16.04 -25.52 -0.51
N ARG A 67 16.83 -26.54 -0.87
CA ARG A 67 16.86 -27.84 -0.17
C ARG A 67 17.35 -27.69 1.27
N GLU A 68 18.40 -26.91 1.49
CA GLU A 68 18.99 -26.69 2.81
C GLU A 68 18.08 -25.85 3.71
N ILE A 69 17.46 -24.79 3.17
CA ILE A 69 16.46 -23.99 3.90
C ILE A 69 15.31 -24.88 4.37
N MET A 70 14.76 -25.70 3.49
CA MET A 70 13.68 -26.62 3.85
C MET A 70 14.11 -27.59 4.96
N ILE A 71 15.32 -28.15 4.91
CA ILE A 71 15.81 -29.05 5.96
C ILE A 71 15.88 -28.33 7.32
N GLN A 72 16.25 -27.05 7.35
CA GLN A 72 16.19 -26.26 8.58
C GLN A 72 14.75 -26.06 9.06
N LEU A 73 13.79 -25.82 8.15
CA LEU A 73 12.37 -25.69 8.50
C LEU A 73 11.80 -27.02 9.04
N GLU A 74 12.08 -28.16 8.40
CA GLU A 74 11.68 -29.49 8.86
C GLU A 74 12.25 -29.81 10.26
N ARG A 75 13.52 -29.46 10.49
CA ARG A 75 14.12 -29.57 11.84
C ARG A 75 13.38 -28.73 12.86
N ILE A 76 13.02 -27.48 12.52
CA ILE A 76 12.28 -26.59 13.42
C ILE A 76 10.89 -27.15 13.71
N ILE A 77 10.16 -27.64 12.69
CA ILE A 77 8.86 -28.28 12.87
C ILE A 77 8.98 -29.46 13.84
N LYS A 78 9.91 -30.38 13.57
CA LYS A 78 10.15 -31.53 14.45
C LYS A 78 10.55 -31.12 15.86
N MET A 79 11.49 -30.19 16.00
CA MET A 79 11.95 -29.68 17.31
C MET A 79 10.83 -29.01 18.10
N ALA A 80 9.92 -28.29 17.44
CA ALA A 80 8.81 -27.60 18.09
C ALA A 80 7.66 -28.55 18.45
N ASP A 81 7.37 -29.54 17.61
CA ASP A 81 6.26 -30.48 17.79
C ASP A 81 6.61 -31.62 18.78
N ASP A 82 7.85 -32.10 18.77
CA ASP A 82 8.34 -33.12 19.72
C ASP A 82 8.62 -32.53 21.12
N ASP A 83 8.85 -31.22 21.22
CA ASP A 83 9.13 -30.54 22.49
C ASP A 83 7.83 -30.11 23.18
N HIS A 84 7.44 -30.85 24.22
CA HIS A 84 6.25 -30.55 25.03
C HIS A 84 6.54 -29.65 26.24
N LEU A 85 7.74 -29.06 26.33
CA LEU A 85 8.04 -28.08 27.38
C LEU A 85 7.16 -26.83 27.22
N VAL A 86 6.56 -26.42 28.33
CA VAL A 86 5.89 -25.12 28.46
C VAL A 86 6.95 -24.04 28.50
N VAL A 87 6.92 -23.14 27.51
CA VAL A 87 7.80 -21.98 27.41
C VAL A 87 7.03 -20.69 27.67
N PRO A 88 7.67 -19.62 28.16
CA PRO A 88 7.03 -18.32 28.22
C PRO A 88 6.69 -17.84 26.80
N GLU A 89 5.41 -17.64 26.52
CA GLU A 89 4.89 -17.23 25.22
C GLU A 89 5.09 -15.73 24.97
N ILE A 90 6.35 -15.32 24.84
CA ILE A 90 6.74 -13.90 24.79
C ILE A 90 6.19 -13.13 23.58
N GLY A 91 5.73 -13.81 22.52
CA GLY A 91 5.21 -13.16 21.31
C GLY A 91 4.04 -12.21 21.60
N VAL A 92 3.17 -12.59 22.54
CA VAL A 92 2.00 -11.80 22.94
C VAL A 92 2.39 -10.46 23.57
N LEU A 93 3.59 -10.33 24.12
CA LEU A 93 4.07 -9.06 24.68
C LEU A 93 4.14 -7.97 23.61
N SER A 94 4.33 -8.32 22.34
CA SER A 94 4.40 -7.36 21.23
C SER A 94 3.03 -6.80 20.79
N SER A 95 1.91 -7.35 21.30
CA SER A 95 0.55 -6.92 20.90
C SER A 95 -0.08 -5.85 21.79
N GLY A 96 0.58 -5.46 22.89
CA GLY A 96 0.03 -4.57 23.90
C GLY A 96 0.06 -3.08 23.54
N GLN A 97 -0.53 -2.25 24.42
CA GLN A 97 -0.31 -0.80 24.40
C GLN A 97 1.18 -0.49 24.60
N ARG A 98 1.72 0.46 23.84
CA ARG A 98 3.17 0.63 23.65
C ARG A 98 3.98 0.95 24.91
N ASP A 99 3.42 1.72 25.84
CA ASP A 99 4.03 1.96 27.16
C ASP A 99 4.11 0.66 27.96
N GLN A 100 3.07 -0.18 27.88
CA GLN A 100 3.08 -1.49 28.53
C GLN A 100 4.08 -2.44 27.86
N VAL A 101 4.15 -2.46 26.52
CA VAL A 101 5.17 -3.25 25.79
C VAL A 101 6.59 -2.82 26.19
N ALA A 102 6.83 -1.51 26.34
CA ALA A 102 8.12 -0.99 26.80
C ALA A 102 8.47 -1.46 28.23
N LYS A 103 7.48 -1.54 29.13
CA LYS A 103 7.66 -2.11 30.48
C LYS A 103 7.88 -3.62 30.45
N ASP A 104 7.06 -4.35 29.71
CA ASP A 104 7.14 -5.81 29.61
C ASP A 104 8.46 -6.27 29.01
N ARG A 105 9.02 -5.48 28.09
CA ARG A 105 10.37 -5.65 27.56
C ARG A 105 11.44 -5.59 28.67
N LEU A 106 11.34 -4.64 29.60
CA LEU A 106 12.27 -4.57 30.73
C LEU A 106 12.08 -5.76 31.66
N THR A 107 10.83 -6.12 31.97
CA THR A 107 10.49 -7.33 32.75
C THR A 107 11.10 -8.60 32.13
N LEU A 108 11.06 -8.73 30.80
CA LEU A 108 11.68 -9.82 30.06
C LEU A 108 13.19 -9.87 30.27
N PHE A 109 13.87 -8.72 30.29
CA PHE A 109 15.32 -8.63 30.49
C PHE A 109 15.73 -8.86 31.95
N GLU A 110 14.91 -8.41 32.89
CA GLU A 110 15.12 -8.62 34.33
C GLU A 110 14.92 -10.09 34.74
N ALA A 111 14.07 -10.83 34.01
CA ALA A 111 13.85 -12.24 34.28
C ALA A 111 15.14 -13.08 34.16
N HIS A 112 15.99 -12.79 33.17
CA HIS A 112 17.30 -13.43 33.02
C HIS A 112 18.18 -12.72 31.98
N ALA A 113 19.50 -12.68 32.21
CA ALA A 113 20.46 -12.03 31.32
C ALA A 113 20.45 -12.56 29.87
N SER A 114 20.16 -13.86 29.67
CA SER A 114 20.08 -14.46 28.33
C SER A 114 18.88 -13.97 27.51
N ASN A 115 17.79 -13.53 28.15
CA ASN A 115 16.59 -13.09 27.44
C ASN A 115 16.87 -11.87 26.55
N LYS A 116 17.73 -10.96 27.01
CA LYS A 116 18.17 -9.81 26.21
C LYS A 116 18.92 -10.25 24.95
N ALA A 117 19.80 -11.26 25.06
CA ALA A 117 20.54 -11.79 23.93
C ALA A 117 19.62 -12.52 22.93
N HIS A 118 18.64 -13.29 23.42
CA HIS A 118 17.64 -13.93 22.57
C HIS A 118 16.75 -12.91 21.84
N MET A 119 16.30 -11.87 22.56
CA MET A 119 15.49 -10.79 21.98
C MET A 119 16.24 -10.06 20.86
N ALA A 120 17.54 -9.78 21.06
CA ALA A 120 18.37 -9.14 20.03
C ALA A 120 18.40 -9.94 18.72
N LYS A 121 18.36 -11.29 18.78
CA LYS A 121 18.32 -12.14 17.59
C LYS A 121 16.99 -12.04 16.82
N ILE A 122 15.86 -11.96 17.54
CA ILE A 122 14.55 -11.74 16.91
C ILE A 122 14.52 -10.37 16.23
N GLU A 123 14.98 -9.33 16.92
CA GLU A 123 14.99 -7.96 16.42
C GLU A 123 15.87 -7.79 15.19
N SER A 124 17.06 -8.40 15.19
CA SER A 124 18.02 -8.23 14.11
C SER A 124 17.80 -9.15 12.91
N SER A 125 16.93 -10.16 13.04
CA SER A 125 16.57 -11.09 11.95
C SER A 125 16.09 -10.36 10.70
N MET A 126 16.20 -10.98 9.53
CA MET A 126 15.74 -10.34 8.29
C MET A 126 14.21 -10.10 8.31
N PHE A 127 13.46 -11.10 8.78
CA PHE A 127 12.01 -11.13 8.97
C PHE A 127 11.64 -12.29 9.88
N VAL A 128 10.37 -12.38 10.26
CA VAL A 128 9.83 -13.52 11.03
C VAL A 128 9.01 -14.43 10.12
N LEU A 129 9.22 -15.74 10.21
CA LEU A 129 8.42 -16.77 9.56
C LEU A 129 7.57 -17.49 10.61
N CYS A 130 6.25 -17.39 10.51
CA CYS A 130 5.30 -18.09 11.37
C CYS A 130 4.87 -19.39 10.69
N LEU A 131 5.20 -20.54 11.29
CA LEU A 131 4.76 -21.86 10.85
C LEU A 131 3.59 -22.32 11.71
N ASP A 132 2.39 -21.88 11.35
CA ASP A 132 1.16 -22.14 12.09
C ASP A 132 0.67 -23.57 11.86
N SER A 133 0.33 -24.26 12.95
CA SER A 133 -0.30 -25.59 12.92
C SER A 133 -1.80 -25.54 12.61
N THR A 134 -2.40 -24.35 12.57
CA THR A 134 -3.82 -24.16 12.24
C THR A 134 -4.08 -24.29 10.74
N SER A 135 -5.34 -24.52 10.37
CA SER A 135 -5.80 -24.68 8.99
C SER A 135 -7.08 -23.87 8.74
N PRO A 136 -7.00 -22.53 8.62
CA PRO A 136 -8.18 -21.70 8.42
C PRO A 136 -8.89 -22.07 7.11
N GLY A 137 -10.16 -22.45 7.21
CA GLY A 137 -10.97 -22.98 6.11
C GLY A 137 -11.79 -21.91 5.40
N THR A 138 -12.27 -20.89 6.13
CA THR A 138 -13.02 -19.78 5.55
C THR A 138 -12.13 -18.55 5.27
N SER A 139 -12.66 -17.57 4.53
CA SER A 139 -12.00 -16.26 4.34
C SER A 139 -11.90 -15.51 5.67
N GLU A 140 -12.96 -15.51 6.47
CA GLU A 140 -12.99 -14.83 7.77
C GLU A 140 -11.97 -15.42 8.74
N GLU A 141 -11.90 -16.76 8.85
CA GLU A 141 -10.89 -17.44 9.66
C GLU A 141 -9.47 -17.10 9.21
N PHE A 142 -9.22 -17.06 7.91
CA PHE A 142 -7.90 -16.77 7.36
C PHE A 142 -7.49 -15.32 7.56
N ALA A 143 -8.40 -14.38 7.33
CA ALA A 143 -8.17 -12.96 7.54
C ALA A 143 -7.79 -12.69 9.01
N ARG A 144 -8.55 -13.26 9.96
CA ARG A 144 -8.26 -13.16 11.40
C ARG A 144 -6.95 -13.84 11.80
N ALA A 145 -6.69 -15.02 11.25
CA ALA A 145 -5.44 -15.76 11.50
C ALA A 145 -4.20 -15.00 10.99
N CYS A 146 -4.29 -14.31 9.85
CA CYS A 146 -3.24 -13.44 9.33
C CYS A 146 -3.11 -12.13 10.12
N TRP A 147 -4.22 -11.60 10.63
CA TRP A 147 -4.22 -10.31 11.32
C TRP A 147 -3.63 -10.39 12.72
N HIS A 148 -4.11 -11.32 13.55
CA HIS A 148 -3.71 -11.40 14.95
C HIS A 148 -3.29 -12.82 15.39
N GLY A 149 -3.77 -13.88 14.73
CA GLY A 149 -3.47 -15.26 15.13
C GLY A 149 -3.82 -15.52 16.61
N ASP A 150 -2.97 -16.29 17.28
CA ASP A 150 -3.03 -16.59 18.72
C ASP A 150 -2.33 -15.52 19.60
N GLY A 151 -1.66 -14.55 18.98
CA GLY A 151 -0.84 -13.54 19.66
C GLY A 151 0.57 -14.02 20.03
N ALA A 152 0.75 -15.29 20.40
CA ALA A 152 2.05 -15.84 20.82
C ALA A 152 2.95 -16.30 19.69
N SER A 153 2.39 -16.84 18.61
CA SER A 153 3.15 -17.31 17.44
C SER A 153 3.43 -16.18 16.45
N ARG A 154 3.65 -14.96 16.97
CA ARG A 154 3.83 -13.71 16.23
C ARG A 154 4.88 -12.84 16.93
N TRP A 155 5.45 -11.91 16.17
CA TRP A 155 6.21 -10.77 16.67
C TRP A 155 5.81 -9.50 15.91
N PHE A 156 4.81 -8.78 16.42
CA PHE A 156 4.17 -7.65 15.73
C PHE A 156 5.07 -6.43 15.53
N ASP A 157 6.20 -6.38 16.24
CA ASP A 157 7.20 -5.33 16.12
C ASP A 157 8.15 -5.55 14.92
N LYS A 158 8.12 -6.71 14.25
CA LYS A 158 8.96 -6.98 13.08
C LYS A 158 8.45 -6.25 11.83
N CYS A 159 9.35 -5.78 10.95
CA CYS A 159 8.99 -5.17 9.64
C CYS A 159 7.84 -5.90 8.95
N PHE A 160 7.99 -7.21 8.80
CA PHE A 160 6.92 -8.11 8.41
C PHE A 160 7.15 -9.52 8.96
N GLN A 161 6.06 -10.26 8.98
CA GLN A 161 6.02 -11.68 9.30
C GLN A 161 5.35 -12.41 8.13
N LEU A 162 6.01 -13.41 7.56
CA LEU A 162 5.42 -14.33 6.61
C LEU A 162 4.73 -15.45 7.39
N ILE A 163 3.46 -15.71 7.13
CA ILE A 163 2.65 -16.67 7.87
C ILE A 163 2.29 -17.81 6.92
N VAL A 164 2.60 -19.04 7.30
CA VAL A 164 2.29 -20.25 6.53
C VAL A 164 1.51 -21.20 7.43
N PHE A 165 0.30 -21.56 7.00
CA PHE A 165 -0.62 -22.45 7.70
C PHE A 165 -0.41 -23.91 7.30
N ALA A 166 -0.87 -24.85 8.12
CA ALA A 166 -0.72 -26.30 7.86
C ALA A 166 -1.42 -26.76 6.57
N ASN A 167 -2.47 -26.05 6.13
CA ASN A 167 -3.14 -26.31 4.85
C ASN A 167 -2.45 -25.65 3.64
N GLY A 168 -1.25 -25.09 3.82
CA GLY A 168 -0.46 -24.46 2.76
C GLY A 168 -0.93 -23.05 2.37
N ARG A 169 -2.00 -22.53 2.97
CA ARG A 169 -2.36 -21.11 2.82
C ARG A 169 -1.23 -20.26 3.41
N ALA A 170 -0.97 -19.11 2.80
CA ALA A 170 0.04 -18.19 3.28
C ALA A 170 -0.45 -16.74 3.22
N GLY A 171 -0.02 -15.95 4.20
CA GLY A 171 -0.34 -14.53 4.31
C GLY A 171 0.85 -13.76 4.88
N MET A 172 0.70 -12.45 5.01
CA MET A 172 1.75 -11.60 5.57
C MET A 172 1.15 -10.54 6.48
N ASN A 173 1.83 -10.28 7.59
CA ASN A 173 1.49 -9.26 8.57
C ASN A 173 2.65 -8.25 8.63
N GLY A 174 2.38 -6.95 8.62
CA GLY A 174 3.41 -5.91 8.49
C GLY A 174 3.29 -4.79 9.52
N GLU A 175 4.43 -4.30 10.00
CA GLU A 175 4.51 -3.15 10.92
C GLU A 175 4.54 -1.83 10.11
N HIS A 176 3.64 -0.90 10.44
CA HIS A 176 3.28 0.22 9.55
C HIS A 176 4.07 1.53 9.82
N SER A 177 4.84 1.63 10.92
CA SER A 177 5.44 2.91 11.34
C SER A 177 6.38 3.52 10.28
N LYS A 178 7.23 2.70 9.65
CA LYS A 178 8.20 3.14 8.62
C LYS A 178 7.85 2.77 7.19
N MET A 179 6.84 1.94 6.99
CA MET A 179 6.50 1.39 5.69
C MET A 179 5.02 1.58 5.37
N ASP A 180 4.73 2.21 4.24
CA ASP A 180 3.38 2.20 3.66
C ASP A 180 3.08 0.84 3.02
N ALA A 181 1.83 0.56 2.65
CA ALA A 181 1.48 -0.75 2.09
C ALA A 181 2.05 -1.02 0.67
N THR A 182 2.50 0.00 -0.08
CA THR A 182 2.94 -0.21 -1.48
C THR A 182 4.26 -0.96 -1.64
N PRO A 183 5.35 -0.72 -0.87
CA PRO A 183 6.53 -1.58 -0.90
C PRO A 183 6.21 -3.02 -0.45
N THR A 184 5.38 -3.17 0.58
CA THR A 184 4.89 -4.45 1.10
C THR A 184 4.14 -5.26 0.04
N SER A 185 3.20 -4.63 -0.68
CA SER A 185 2.51 -5.24 -1.82
C SER A 185 3.48 -5.64 -2.94
N ARG A 186 4.47 -4.80 -3.25
CA ARG A 186 5.49 -5.13 -4.26
C ARG A 186 6.33 -6.34 -3.85
N LEU A 187 6.66 -6.47 -2.57
CA LEU A 187 7.35 -7.63 -2.01
C LEU A 187 6.51 -8.89 -2.19
N CYS A 188 5.23 -8.89 -1.79
CA CYS A 188 4.34 -10.04 -2.00
C CYS A 188 4.30 -10.49 -3.46
N ARG A 189 4.11 -9.53 -4.39
CA ARG A 189 4.10 -9.84 -5.82
C ARG A 189 5.41 -10.48 -6.28
N PHE A 190 6.54 -9.90 -5.85
CA PHE A 190 7.86 -10.43 -6.17
C PHE A 190 8.05 -11.86 -5.65
N LEU A 191 7.67 -12.14 -4.41
CA LEU A 191 7.77 -13.48 -3.82
C LEU A 191 6.94 -14.50 -4.61
N ILE A 192 5.72 -14.15 -5.01
CA ILE A 192 4.82 -15.02 -5.77
C ILE A 192 5.38 -15.28 -7.18
N ASP A 193 5.81 -14.23 -7.89
CA ASP A 193 6.40 -14.37 -9.23
C ASP A 193 7.67 -15.24 -9.19
N GLU A 194 8.55 -15.04 -8.21
CA GLU A 194 9.76 -15.85 -8.04
C GLU A 194 9.43 -17.30 -7.68
N ALA A 195 8.45 -17.54 -6.82
CA ALA A 195 8.02 -18.89 -6.46
C ALA A 195 7.42 -19.65 -7.65
N GLN A 196 6.71 -18.95 -8.56
CA GLN A 196 6.16 -19.55 -9.77
C GLN A 196 7.22 -19.77 -10.86
N ALA A 197 8.24 -18.91 -10.94
CA ALA A 197 9.27 -18.97 -11.97
C ALA A 197 10.40 -19.96 -11.64
N ARG A 198 10.71 -20.19 -10.36
CA ARG A 198 11.80 -21.06 -9.93
C ARG A 198 11.35 -22.52 -9.87
N PRO A 199 12.02 -23.45 -10.59
CA PRO A 199 11.78 -24.87 -10.38
C PRO A 199 12.28 -25.24 -8.99
N LEU A 200 11.37 -25.41 -8.04
CA LEU A 200 11.69 -25.97 -6.74
C LEU A 200 11.81 -27.49 -6.89
N PRO A 201 12.85 -28.12 -6.32
CA PRO A 201 12.94 -29.57 -6.27
C PRO A 201 11.66 -30.18 -5.64
N ASP A 202 11.27 -31.38 -6.08
CA ASP A 202 10.16 -32.08 -5.44
C ASP A 202 10.58 -32.58 -4.07
N PHE A 203 10.18 -31.82 -3.07
CA PHE A 203 10.60 -31.96 -1.70
C PHE A 203 9.75 -32.93 -0.89
N ARG A 204 8.67 -33.48 -1.48
CA ARG A 204 7.78 -34.45 -0.80
C ARG A 204 8.48 -35.79 -0.51
N ASN A 205 9.65 -36.01 -1.11
CA ASN A 205 10.44 -37.24 -1.00
C ASN A 205 11.83 -37.00 -0.39
N LEU A 206 11.99 -36.03 0.52
CA LEU A 206 13.21 -35.96 1.33
C LEU A 206 13.43 -37.29 2.04
N ASN A 207 14.49 -38.02 1.67
CA ASN A 207 14.81 -39.29 2.29
C ASN A 207 15.71 -39.09 3.53
N ALA A 208 15.91 -40.15 4.30
CA ALA A 208 16.75 -40.10 5.50
C ALA A 208 18.21 -39.72 5.19
N GLU A 209 18.70 -40.03 3.98
CA GLU A 209 20.04 -39.67 3.51
C GLU A 209 20.13 -38.16 3.22
N ASP A 210 19.11 -37.54 2.65
CA ASP A 210 19.04 -36.10 2.40
C ASP A 210 19.13 -35.30 3.71
N LEU A 211 18.42 -35.79 4.73
CA LEU A 211 18.44 -35.23 6.08
C LEU A 211 19.81 -35.44 6.75
N TYR A 212 20.49 -36.55 6.48
CA TYR A 212 21.78 -36.93 7.04
C TYR A 212 22.95 -36.17 6.37
N GLU A 213 23.02 -36.13 5.04
CA GLU A 213 24.05 -35.42 4.27
C GLU A 213 24.08 -33.94 4.64
N CYS A 214 22.91 -33.28 4.67
CA CYS A 214 22.83 -31.87 5.04
C CYS A 214 23.05 -31.63 6.55
N ALA A 215 22.88 -32.64 7.41
CA ALA A 215 23.22 -32.55 8.85
C ALA A 215 24.72 -32.46 9.11
N SER A 216 25.55 -32.96 8.20
CA SER A 216 27.00 -32.85 8.31
C SER A 216 27.56 -31.47 7.94
N VAL A 217 26.79 -30.67 7.18
CA VAL A 217 27.24 -29.37 6.62
C VAL A 217 26.51 -28.17 7.25
N LEU A 218 25.25 -28.35 7.69
CA LEU A 218 24.44 -27.26 8.26
C LEU A 218 24.45 -27.29 9.80
N GLY A 219 24.73 -26.14 10.41
CA GLY A 219 24.46 -25.92 11.82
C GLY A 219 22.99 -26.18 12.17
N LYS A 220 22.71 -26.74 13.34
CA LYS A 220 21.33 -26.95 13.80
C LYS A 220 20.66 -25.59 14.07
N PRO A 221 19.35 -25.46 13.79
CA PRO A 221 18.61 -24.27 14.21
C PRO A 221 18.73 -24.07 15.72
N GLU A 222 18.95 -22.82 16.13
CA GLU A 222 19.06 -22.45 17.53
C GLU A 222 17.68 -22.16 18.11
N ALA A 223 17.25 -22.95 19.10
CA ALA A 223 16.06 -22.64 19.88
C ALA A 223 16.34 -21.52 20.90
N LEU A 224 15.59 -20.42 20.83
CA LEU A 224 15.70 -19.31 21.77
C LEU A 224 14.97 -19.64 23.07
N LYS A 225 15.73 -20.07 24.08
CA LYS A 225 15.19 -20.51 25.38
C LYS A 225 15.00 -19.33 26.32
N PHE A 226 13.85 -18.66 26.22
CA PHE A 226 13.48 -17.61 27.16
C PHE A 226 13.26 -18.18 28.57
N VAL A 227 13.91 -17.55 29.55
CA VAL A 227 13.80 -17.94 30.96
C VAL A 227 12.67 -17.16 31.59
N SER A 228 11.78 -17.90 32.25
CA SER A 228 10.61 -17.36 32.93
C SER A 228 10.95 -16.82 34.32
N SER A 229 10.18 -15.83 34.78
CA SER A 229 10.11 -15.36 36.16
C SER A 229 8.65 -15.13 36.54
N ALA A 230 8.34 -15.03 37.83
CA ALA A 230 6.97 -14.74 38.28
C ALA A 230 6.42 -13.43 37.68
N ALA A 231 7.26 -12.39 37.64
CA ALA A 231 6.89 -11.10 37.04
C ALA A 231 6.65 -11.21 35.53
N LEU A 232 7.51 -11.94 34.81
CA LEU A 232 7.35 -12.15 33.36
C LEU A 232 6.09 -12.96 33.04
N ASN A 233 5.79 -14.01 33.80
CA ASN A 233 4.56 -14.79 33.61
C ASN A 233 3.31 -13.94 33.85
N GLN A 234 3.33 -13.05 34.86
CA GLN A 234 2.23 -12.13 35.09
C GLN A 234 2.08 -11.13 33.94
N ALA A 235 3.18 -10.61 33.40
CA ALA A 235 3.17 -9.73 32.23
C ALA A 235 2.56 -10.43 31.00
N ILE A 236 2.97 -11.68 30.73
CA ILE A 236 2.42 -12.51 29.64
C ILE A 236 0.91 -12.75 29.85
N ALA A 237 0.49 -13.11 31.07
CA ALA A 237 -0.92 -13.32 31.37
C ALA A 237 -1.76 -12.04 31.17
N ASN A 238 -1.25 -10.89 31.59
CA ASN A 238 -1.90 -9.59 31.39
C ASN A 238 -1.99 -9.24 29.90
N ALA A 239 -0.91 -9.46 29.15
CA ALA A 239 -0.85 -9.22 27.71
C ALA A 239 -1.86 -10.11 26.97
N TYR A 240 -1.99 -11.38 27.35
CA TYR A 240 -3.01 -12.27 26.81
C TYR A 240 -4.44 -11.81 27.10
N GLN A 241 -4.70 -11.39 28.33
CA GLN A 241 -6.03 -10.90 28.69
C GLN A 241 -6.40 -9.65 27.87
N HIS A 242 -5.45 -8.74 27.69
CA HIS A 242 -5.63 -7.56 26.84
C HIS A 242 -5.81 -7.93 25.36
N PHE A 243 -4.96 -8.83 24.84
CA PHE A 243 -5.02 -9.33 23.47
C PHE A 243 -6.38 -9.95 23.17
N LYS A 244 -6.83 -10.88 24.01
CA LYS A 244 -8.12 -11.56 23.88
C LYS A 244 -9.28 -10.56 23.88
N THR A 245 -9.33 -9.68 24.88
CA THR A 245 -10.38 -8.65 24.99
C THR A 245 -10.41 -7.77 23.74
N THR A 246 -9.23 -7.39 23.22
CA THR A 246 -9.10 -6.56 22.03
C THR A 246 -9.62 -7.32 20.80
N VAL A 247 -9.10 -8.51 20.53
CA VAL A 247 -9.46 -9.31 19.34
C VAL A 247 -10.95 -9.69 19.32
N GLU A 248 -11.54 -10.02 20.47
CA GLU A 248 -12.96 -10.37 20.61
C GLU A 248 -13.91 -9.17 20.45
N ALA A 249 -13.40 -7.94 20.57
CA ALA A 249 -14.18 -6.74 20.30
C ALA A 249 -14.31 -6.46 18.79
N HIS A 250 -13.35 -6.90 17.98
CA HIS A 250 -13.30 -6.60 16.55
C HIS A 250 -14.11 -7.60 15.72
N GLU A 251 -14.91 -7.05 14.81
CA GLU A 251 -15.41 -7.74 13.64
C GLU A 251 -14.39 -7.61 12.49
N MET A 252 -14.23 -8.65 11.67
CA MET A 252 -13.42 -8.62 10.45
C MET A 252 -14.12 -9.46 9.40
N ILE A 253 -14.77 -8.81 8.44
CA ILE A 253 -15.67 -9.46 7.49
C ILE A 253 -15.15 -9.26 6.06
N PRO A 254 -14.47 -10.26 5.48
CA PRO A 254 -14.22 -10.33 4.05
C PRO A 254 -15.54 -10.43 3.29
N THR A 255 -15.73 -9.57 2.28
CA THR A 255 -16.91 -9.50 1.42
C THR A 255 -16.46 -9.45 -0.03
N VAL A 256 -16.89 -10.43 -0.84
CA VAL A 256 -16.55 -10.51 -2.27
C VAL A 256 -17.79 -10.20 -3.10
N PHE A 257 -17.68 -9.21 -3.97
CA PHE A 257 -18.69 -8.86 -4.95
C PHE A 257 -18.29 -9.39 -6.33
N LYS A 258 -19.07 -10.36 -6.84
CA LYS A 258 -18.79 -11.05 -8.11
C LYS A 258 -19.64 -10.58 -9.29
N GLY A 259 -20.48 -9.56 -9.10
CA GLY A 259 -21.37 -9.08 -10.16
C GLY A 259 -20.60 -8.44 -11.32
N TYR A 260 -19.54 -7.68 -11.02
CA TYR A 260 -18.64 -7.06 -12.00
C TYR A 260 -17.36 -6.53 -11.34
N GLY A 261 -16.40 -6.08 -12.14
CA GLY A 261 -15.19 -5.41 -11.69
C GLY A 261 -14.83 -4.18 -12.54
N LYS A 262 -13.55 -3.82 -12.58
CA LYS A 262 -13.04 -2.63 -13.29
C LYS A 262 -13.37 -2.64 -14.79
N GLY A 263 -13.59 -3.80 -15.41
CA GLY A 263 -13.97 -3.91 -16.82
C GLY A 263 -15.29 -3.18 -17.12
N LEU A 264 -16.36 -3.50 -16.37
CA LEU A 264 -17.68 -2.86 -16.54
C LEU A 264 -17.64 -1.39 -16.12
N ILE A 265 -16.97 -1.06 -15.01
CA ILE A 265 -16.89 0.32 -14.52
C ILE A 265 -16.21 1.24 -15.55
N LYS A 266 -15.14 0.76 -16.20
CA LYS A 266 -14.49 1.50 -17.29
C LYS A 266 -15.40 1.64 -18.50
N ALA A 267 -16.22 0.64 -18.82
CA ALA A 267 -17.21 0.77 -19.89
C ALA A 267 -18.16 1.94 -19.60
N PHE A 268 -18.57 2.14 -18.34
CA PHE A 268 -19.37 3.31 -17.93
C PHE A 268 -18.62 4.65 -18.00
N LYS A 269 -17.36 4.66 -18.43
CA LYS A 269 -16.45 5.82 -18.52
C LYS A 269 -16.14 6.44 -17.16
N MET A 270 -15.91 5.60 -16.16
CA MET A 270 -15.60 6.05 -14.80
C MET A 270 -14.28 5.49 -14.29
N SER A 271 -13.66 6.22 -13.35
CA SER A 271 -12.53 5.70 -12.58
C SER A 271 -13.04 4.57 -11.67
N PRO A 272 -12.48 3.35 -11.74
CA PRO A 272 -12.95 2.24 -10.92
C PRO A 272 -12.84 2.49 -9.42
N ASP A 273 -11.76 3.17 -9.01
CA ASP A 273 -11.51 3.53 -7.62
C ASP A 273 -12.55 4.54 -7.09
N ALA A 274 -12.74 5.64 -7.83
CA ALA A 274 -13.73 6.66 -7.48
C ALA A 274 -15.17 6.11 -7.46
N TYR A 275 -15.48 5.19 -8.38
CA TYR A 275 -16.78 4.51 -8.40
C TYR A 275 -17.01 3.69 -7.13
N VAL A 276 -16.01 2.90 -6.70
CA VAL A 276 -16.09 2.12 -5.46
C VAL A 276 -16.20 3.04 -4.25
N GLN A 277 -15.46 4.15 -4.20
CA GLN A 277 -15.60 5.15 -3.14
C GLN A 277 -17.02 5.73 -3.08
N MET A 278 -17.68 5.98 -4.21
CA MET A 278 -19.09 6.41 -4.21
C MET A 278 -20.04 5.32 -3.74
N ALA A 279 -19.80 4.05 -4.09
CA ALA A 279 -20.56 2.94 -3.54
C ALA A 279 -20.43 2.84 -2.01
N LEU A 280 -19.23 3.06 -1.47
CA LEU A 280 -18.99 3.11 -0.03
C LEU A 280 -19.73 4.29 0.63
N GLN A 281 -19.76 5.47 0.01
CA GLN A 281 -20.53 6.61 0.51
C GLN A 281 -22.04 6.30 0.55
N LEU A 282 -22.58 5.73 -0.53
CA LEU A 282 -24.00 5.35 -0.60
C LEU A 282 -24.36 4.27 0.42
N ALA A 283 -23.53 3.24 0.54
CA ALA A 283 -23.73 2.18 1.52
C ALA A 283 -23.71 2.70 2.96
N TYR A 284 -22.80 3.63 3.28
CA TYR A 284 -22.71 4.22 4.60
C TYR A 284 -23.96 5.06 4.90
N TYR A 285 -24.36 5.90 3.94
CA TYR A 285 -25.55 6.74 4.05
C TYR A 285 -26.82 5.89 4.26
N ARG A 286 -26.99 4.80 3.51
CA ARG A 286 -28.14 3.88 3.67
C ARG A 286 -28.18 3.21 5.03
N LYS A 287 -27.02 2.80 5.56
CA LYS A 287 -26.95 2.11 6.84
C LYS A 287 -27.14 3.06 8.04
N HIS A 288 -26.55 4.25 7.99
CA HIS A 288 -26.44 5.14 9.15
C HIS A 288 -27.27 6.42 9.04
N GLY A 289 -27.78 6.77 7.85
CA GLY A 289 -28.57 7.99 7.63
C GLY A 289 -27.76 9.29 7.72
N GLU A 290 -26.43 9.22 7.72
CA GLU A 290 -25.55 10.38 7.89
C GLU A 290 -24.32 10.32 6.96
N PHE A 291 -23.65 11.46 6.83
CA PHE A 291 -22.38 11.60 6.10
C PHE A 291 -21.24 11.85 7.10
N VAL A 292 -20.13 11.15 6.93
CA VAL A 292 -19.00 11.20 7.86
C VAL A 292 -17.68 11.50 7.18
N ALA A 293 -16.72 11.99 7.97
CA ALA A 293 -15.35 12.16 7.50
C ALA A 293 -14.80 10.81 7.02
N THR A 294 -14.50 10.75 5.72
CA THR A 294 -14.01 9.55 5.04
C THR A 294 -12.58 9.77 4.59
N TYR A 295 -11.69 8.88 5.01
CA TYR A 295 -10.28 8.86 4.64
C TYR A 295 -10.07 7.86 3.50
N GLU A 296 -9.31 8.27 2.48
CA GLU A 296 -8.66 7.38 1.54
C GLU A 296 -7.16 7.72 1.45
N SER A 297 -6.31 6.69 1.42
CA SER A 297 -4.87 6.86 1.32
C SER A 297 -4.43 7.25 -0.10
N ALA A 298 -3.69 8.36 -0.24
CA ALA A 298 -3.07 8.78 -1.49
C ALA A 298 -1.54 8.76 -1.37
N ALA A 299 -0.86 7.94 -2.17
CA ALA A 299 0.60 7.85 -2.13
C ALA A 299 1.27 9.11 -2.73
N THR A 300 2.15 9.76 -1.96
CA THR A 300 2.93 10.94 -2.38
C THR A 300 4.38 10.58 -2.74
N ARG A 301 4.63 9.30 -3.02
CA ARG A 301 5.97 8.75 -3.29
C ARG A 301 6.68 9.34 -4.51
N LYS A 302 6.02 10.16 -5.35
CA LYS A 302 6.71 10.91 -6.40
C LYS A 302 7.63 12.03 -5.87
N TYR A 303 7.48 12.40 -4.59
CA TYR A 303 8.36 13.34 -3.89
C TYR A 303 9.43 12.61 -3.08
N ARG A 304 10.57 13.26 -2.85
CA ARG A 304 11.63 12.75 -1.96
C ARG A 304 11.05 12.51 -0.56
N HIS A 305 11.26 11.30 -0.04
CA HIS A 305 10.70 10.83 1.25
C HIS A 305 9.17 10.89 1.33
N GLY A 306 8.47 10.97 0.20
CA GLY A 306 7.01 10.95 0.16
C GLY A 306 6.44 9.68 0.77
N ARG A 307 5.40 9.86 1.59
CA ARG A 307 4.63 8.81 2.26
C ARG A 307 3.19 8.82 1.70
N THR A 308 2.25 9.35 2.48
CA THR A 308 0.84 9.43 2.16
C THR A 308 0.30 10.84 2.38
N GLU A 309 -0.73 11.19 1.62
CA GLU A 309 -1.68 12.28 1.84
C GLU A 309 -3.09 11.67 1.94
N THR A 310 -4.08 12.42 2.40
CA THR A 310 -5.48 12.01 2.48
C THR A 310 -6.27 12.51 1.27
N ALA A 311 -6.91 11.58 0.55
CA ALA A 311 -8.03 11.89 -0.32
C ALA A 311 -9.33 11.82 0.50
N ARG A 312 -10.11 12.90 0.50
CA ARG A 312 -11.37 12.98 1.26
C ARG A 312 -12.53 12.57 0.35
N SER A 313 -13.08 11.37 0.56
CA SER A 313 -14.14 10.82 -0.32
C SER A 313 -15.51 11.47 -0.11
N CYS A 314 -15.81 11.90 1.12
CA CYS A 314 -17.03 12.63 1.42
C CYS A 314 -16.92 14.08 0.91
N SER A 315 -17.80 14.45 -0.01
CA SER A 315 -17.86 15.74 -0.70
C SER A 315 -19.31 16.21 -0.85
N ILE A 316 -19.51 17.46 -1.30
CA ILE A 316 -20.85 17.97 -1.61
C ILE A 316 -21.48 17.14 -2.73
N GLU A 317 -20.66 16.75 -3.71
CA GLU A 317 -21.07 15.96 -4.86
C GLU A 317 -21.39 14.51 -4.48
N SER A 318 -20.61 13.89 -3.59
CA SER A 318 -20.94 12.54 -3.09
C SER A 318 -22.23 12.54 -2.27
N LYS A 319 -22.46 13.59 -1.47
CA LYS A 319 -23.73 13.80 -0.77
C LYS A 319 -24.89 13.91 -1.74
N ALA A 320 -24.79 14.80 -2.73
CA ALA A 320 -25.84 14.99 -3.74
C ALA A 320 -26.14 13.71 -4.52
N PHE A 321 -25.12 12.91 -4.83
CA PHE A 321 -25.28 11.58 -5.43
C PHE A 321 -26.05 10.62 -4.51
N CYS A 322 -25.69 10.54 -3.23
CA CYS A 322 -26.37 9.65 -2.30
C CYS A 322 -27.84 10.05 -2.13
N GLU A 323 -28.13 11.34 -1.98
CA GLU A 323 -29.51 11.86 -1.90
C GLU A 323 -30.30 11.62 -3.19
N ALA A 324 -29.65 11.70 -4.36
CA ALA A 324 -30.27 11.40 -5.65
C ALA A 324 -30.66 9.92 -5.80
N MET A 325 -29.81 9.01 -5.31
CA MET A 325 -30.07 7.56 -5.35
C MET A 325 -31.23 7.14 -4.43
N GLU A 326 -31.47 7.88 -3.35
CA GLU A 326 -32.57 7.62 -2.41
C GLU A 326 -33.86 8.39 -2.75
N ASN A 327 -33.88 9.14 -3.85
CA ASN A 327 -35.06 9.86 -4.31
C ASN A 327 -35.80 9.04 -5.40
N PRO A 328 -36.94 8.41 -5.09
CA PRO A 328 -37.68 7.58 -6.05
C PRO A 328 -38.34 8.39 -7.17
N ASP A 329 -38.54 9.69 -6.97
CA ASP A 329 -39.19 10.58 -7.95
C ASP A 329 -38.20 11.21 -8.93
N LEU A 330 -36.90 10.96 -8.74
CA LEU A 330 -35.86 11.57 -9.55
C LEU A 330 -35.64 10.80 -10.87
N ASP A 331 -35.52 11.54 -11.97
CA ASP A 331 -35.17 10.98 -13.28
C ASP A 331 -33.85 10.17 -13.20
N PRO A 332 -33.81 8.91 -13.67
CA PRO A 332 -32.59 8.10 -13.73
C PRO A 332 -31.40 8.82 -14.39
N LYS A 333 -31.63 9.68 -15.39
CA LYS A 333 -30.55 10.48 -16.01
C LYS A 333 -29.96 11.50 -15.03
N ALA A 334 -30.78 12.07 -14.14
CA ALA A 334 -30.33 12.98 -13.10
C ALA A 334 -29.51 12.23 -12.04
N GLN A 335 -29.89 11.00 -11.67
CA GLN A 335 -29.09 10.14 -10.78
C GLN A 335 -27.71 9.82 -11.39
N VAL A 336 -27.67 9.44 -12.67
CA VAL A 336 -26.41 9.22 -13.40
C VAL A 336 -25.57 10.50 -13.46
N THR A 337 -26.18 11.65 -13.67
CA THR A 337 -25.49 12.95 -13.70
C THR A 337 -24.85 13.26 -12.34
N ALA A 338 -25.58 13.07 -11.24
CA ALA A 338 -25.07 13.25 -9.89
C ALA A 338 -23.91 12.28 -9.59
N CYS A 339 -24.06 11.00 -9.94
CA CYS A 339 -23.01 10.01 -9.78
C CYS A 339 -21.74 10.37 -10.56
N ARG A 340 -21.87 10.80 -11.82
CA ARG A 340 -20.73 11.22 -12.65
C ARG A 340 -20.03 12.44 -12.06
N ALA A 341 -20.78 13.41 -11.53
CA ALA A 341 -20.21 14.57 -10.87
C ALA A 341 -19.41 14.17 -9.61
N ALA A 342 -19.95 13.27 -8.79
CA ALA A 342 -19.30 12.77 -7.59
C ALA A 342 -18.02 11.98 -7.89
N VAL A 343 -18.07 11.09 -8.89
CA VAL A 343 -16.91 10.33 -9.37
C VAL A 343 -15.83 11.27 -9.93
N ALA A 344 -16.21 12.27 -10.72
CA ALA A 344 -15.27 13.25 -11.27
C ALA A 344 -14.61 14.09 -10.18
N ARG A 345 -15.39 14.53 -9.18
CA ARG A 345 -14.88 15.29 -8.04
C ARG A 345 -13.87 14.49 -7.23
N HIS A 346 -14.20 13.24 -6.91
CA HIS A 346 -13.31 12.36 -6.17
C HIS A 346 -12.01 12.12 -6.95
N ALA A 347 -12.10 11.80 -8.25
CA ALA A 347 -10.91 11.63 -9.10
C ALA A 347 -10.02 12.89 -9.14
N GLN A 348 -10.61 14.09 -9.17
CA GLN A 348 -9.89 15.35 -9.09
C GLN A 348 -9.19 15.53 -7.73
N TYR A 349 -9.88 15.25 -6.63
CA TYR A 349 -9.32 15.39 -5.29
C TYR A 349 -8.17 14.40 -5.05
N THR A 350 -8.31 13.15 -5.50
CA THR A 350 -7.25 12.14 -5.43
C THR A 350 -6.02 12.55 -6.24
N ALA A 351 -6.21 13.21 -7.40
CA ALA A 351 -5.10 13.78 -8.15
C ALA A 351 -4.37 14.88 -7.35
N TRP A 352 -5.10 15.79 -6.70
CA TRP A 352 -4.49 16.78 -5.81
C TRP A 352 -3.75 16.15 -4.63
N ALA A 353 -4.32 15.12 -4.00
CA ALA A 353 -3.70 14.44 -2.86
C ALA A 353 -2.39 13.73 -3.26
N VAL A 354 -2.38 12.99 -4.37
CA VAL A 354 -1.16 12.38 -4.93
C VAL A 354 -0.11 13.44 -5.28
N ASP A 355 -0.57 14.64 -5.66
CA ASP A 355 0.26 15.80 -5.97
C ASP A 355 0.67 16.62 -4.74
N GLY A 356 0.37 16.16 -3.52
CA GLY A 356 0.71 16.85 -2.28
C GLY A 356 0.00 18.21 -2.12
N GLN A 357 -1.14 18.37 -2.79
CA GLN A 357 -1.95 19.60 -2.80
C GLN A 357 -3.23 19.47 -1.97
N ALA A 358 -3.48 18.32 -1.33
CA ALA A 358 -4.55 18.21 -0.34
C ALA A 358 -4.10 18.80 1.02
N VAL A 359 -5.05 18.89 1.94
CA VAL A 359 -4.89 19.76 3.13
C VAL A 359 -4.39 19.04 4.37
N ASP A 360 -4.65 17.73 4.49
CA ASP A 360 -4.51 17.02 5.77
C ASP A 360 -3.07 16.98 6.28
N ARG A 361 -2.08 16.62 5.46
CA ARG A 361 -0.67 16.64 5.92
C ARG A 361 -0.14 18.04 6.14
N HIS A 362 -0.61 19.04 5.38
CA HIS A 362 -0.24 20.43 5.61
C HIS A 362 -0.75 20.92 6.97
N LEU A 363 -2.03 20.69 7.27
CA LEU A 363 -2.64 21.06 8.56
C LEU A 363 -2.00 20.31 9.73
N LEU A 364 -1.64 19.04 9.56
CA LEU A 364 -0.85 18.29 10.53
C LEU A 364 0.53 18.93 10.75
N GLY A 365 1.24 19.31 9.68
CA GLY A 365 2.54 19.98 9.77
C GLY A 365 2.47 21.29 10.54
N LEU A 366 1.45 22.11 10.28
CA LEU A 366 1.20 23.36 11.02
C LEU A 366 0.89 23.12 12.50
N ARG A 367 0.23 22.00 12.83
CA ARG A 367 -0.02 21.61 14.23
C ARG A 367 1.25 21.14 14.93
N LEU A 368 2.12 20.41 14.22
CA LEU A 368 3.35 19.83 14.78
C LEU A 368 4.50 20.84 14.91
N ILE A 369 4.55 21.88 14.08
CA ILE A 369 5.56 22.95 14.21
C ILE A 369 5.30 23.88 15.40
N ARG A 370 4.05 23.90 15.89
CA ARG A 370 3.67 24.68 17.08
C ARG A 370 4.48 24.21 18.28
N LYS A 371 5.10 25.15 18.98
CA LYS A 371 5.83 24.85 20.21
C LYS A 371 4.87 24.57 21.38
N PRO A 372 5.25 23.76 22.37
CA PRO A 372 4.39 23.43 23.51
C PRO A 372 3.79 24.65 24.22
N GLU A 373 4.58 25.73 24.36
CA GLU A 373 4.24 26.99 25.02
C GLU A 373 3.30 27.92 24.24
N GLU A 374 3.16 27.72 22.92
CA GLU A 374 2.30 28.57 22.09
C GLU A 374 0.83 28.16 22.27
N PRO A 375 -0.14 29.08 22.29
CA PRO A 375 -1.55 28.69 22.35
C PRO A 375 -1.92 27.85 21.12
N VAL A 376 -2.81 26.87 21.30
CA VAL A 376 -3.36 26.11 20.17
C VAL A 376 -4.16 27.07 19.28
N PRO A 377 -3.85 27.21 17.97
CA PRO A 377 -4.62 28.03 17.06
C PRO A 377 -6.12 27.68 17.10
N ALA A 378 -6.98 28.70 17.07
CA ALA A 378 -8.43 28.55 17.23
C ALA A 378 -9.04 27.49 16.29
N MET A 379 -8.59 27.43 15.04
CA MET A 379 -9.01 26.42 14.06
C MET A 379 -8.78 24.98 14.54
N PHE A 380 -7.66 24.70 15.21
CA PHE A 380 -7.36 23.35 15.71
C PHE A 380 -8.10 23.00 17.00
N ALA A 381 -8.56 24.00 17.74
CA ALA A 381 -9.42 23.84 18.92
C ALA A 381 -10.91 23.71 18.54
N ASP A 382 -11.28 24.06 17.31
CA ASP A 382 -12.65 24.00 16.83
C ASP A 382 -13.16 22.54 16.77
N PRO A 383 -14.33 22.23 17.38
CA PRO A 383 -14.95 20.90 17.30
C PRO A 383 -15.19 20.41 15.86
N VAL A 384 -15.39 21.33 14.91
CA VAL A 384 -15.53 21.01 13.48
C VAL A 384 -14.23 20.43 12.93
N PHE A 385 -13.06 20.98 13.29
CA PHE A 385 -11.78 20.43 12.87
C PHE A 385 -11.58 19.01 13.44
N ALA A 386 -11.84 18.83 14.74
CA ALA A 386 -11.78 17.52 15.39
C ALA A 386 -12.66 16.50 14.66
N ARG A 387 -13.93 16.84 14.39
CA ARG A 387 -14.86 15.98 13.63
C ARG A 387 -14.40 15.73 12.20
N SER A 388 -13.84 16.73 11.51
CA SER A 388 -13.32 16.59 10.14
C SER A 388 -12.10 15.67 10.04
N SER A 389 -11.40 15.44 11.15
CA SER A 389 -10.23 14.57 11.26
C SER A 389 -10.51 13.25 11.99
N ARG A 390 -11.78 12.99 12.37
CA ARG A 390 -12.24 11.73 12.95
C ARG A 390 -12.77 10.80 11.87
N TRP A 391 -11.90 9.95 11.33
CA TRP A 391 -12.18 9.09 10.18
C TRP A 391 -13.09 7.90 10.51
N ARG A 392 -14.41 8.14 10.57
CA ARG A 392 -15.40 7.06 10.80
C ARG A 392 -15.53 6.08 9.64
N LEU A 393 -15.03 6.45 8.46
CA LEU A 393 -14.81 5.51 7.36
C LEU A 393 -13.36 5.66 6.88
N SER A 394 -12.52 4.68 7.20
CA SER A 394 -11.11 4.66 6.83
C SER A 394 -10.88 3.63 5.73
N THR A 395 -10.46 4.09 4.56
CA THR A 395 -10.40 3.29 3.34
C THR A 395 -9.01 3.31 2.72
N SER A 396 -8.69 2.27 1.96
CA SER A 396 -7.47 2.20 1.16
C SER A 396 -7.67 1.17 0.06
N GLN A 397 -7.09 1.47 -1.09
CA GLN A 397 -7.08 0.61 -2.25
C GLN A 397 -5.69 0.05 -2.50
N ILE A 398 -5.61 -1.25 -2.71
CA ILE A 398 -4.47 -2.00 -3.23
C ILE A 398 -5.08 -3.03 -4.17
N SER A 399 -4.56 -3.22 -5.37
CA SER A 399 -5.08 -4.27 -6.25
C SER A 399 -3.94 -4.94 -6.96
N ASP A 400 -3.87 -6.25 -6.74
CA ASP A 400 -2.99 -7.17 -7.45
C ASP A 400 -3.78 -8.46 -7.65
N ASP A 401 -3.71 -9.04 -8.84
CA ASP A 401 -4.47 -10.25 -9.19
C ASP A 401 -3.97 -11.48 -8.40
N CYS A 402 -2.76 -11.43 -7.83
CA CYS A 402 -2.27 -12.48 -6.95
C CYS A 402 -2.73 -12.37 -5.49
N PHE A 403 -3.41 -11.28 -5.11
CA PHE A 403 -3.94 -11.13 -3.76
C PHE A 403 -5.36 -11.66 -3.66
N ILE A 404 -5.58 -12.51 -2.66
CA ILE A 404 -6.90 -13.06 -2.35
C ILE A 404 -7.62 -12.12 -1.38
N GLU A 405 -6.91 -11.67 -0.34
CA GLU A 405 -7.46 -10.91 0.79
C GLU A 405 -6.39 -9.97 1.37
N TYR A 406 -6.81 -8.83 1.93
CA TYR A 406 -5.99 -7.97 2.79
C TYR A 406 -6.89 -7.07 3.64
N GLY A 407 -6.41 -6.63 4.80
CA GLY A 407 -7.22 -5.84 5.72
C GLY A 407 -6.43 -5.23 6.87
N TRP A 408 -7.06 -4.32 7.59
CA TRP A 408 -6.60 -3.72 8.84
C TRP A 408 -7.81 -3.32 9.69
N GLY A 409 -7.60 -2.96 10.96
CA GLY A 409 -8.66 -2.53 11.88
C GLY A 409 -9.18 -1.12 11.62
N GLU A 410 -10.33 -0.78 12.18
CA GLU A 410 -10.84 0.58 12.24
C GLU A 410 -9.88 1.52 12.99
N VAL A 411 -9.90 2.80 12.63
CA VAL A 411 -8.99 3.82 13.20
C VAL A 411 -9.65 4.65 14.31
N VAL A 412 -10.96 4.49 14.50
CA VAL A 412 -11.74 5.09 15.58
C VAL A 412 -12.80 4.08 16.06
N PRO A 413 -13.14 4.04 17.36
CA PRO A 413 -14.08 3.04 17.90
C PRO A 413 -15.48 3.02 17.27
N ASP A 414 -15.95 4.17 16.77
CA ASP A 414 -17.26 4.40 16.16
C ASP A 414 -17.19 4.45 14.62
N GLY A 415 -16.20 3.78 14.03
CA GLY A 415 -15.96 3.76 12.59
C GLY A 415 -15.62 2.39 12.03
N TYR A 416 -15.38 2.37 10.72
CA TYR A 416 -14.99 1.19 9.97
C TYR A 416 -13.60 1.32 9.36
N GLY A 417 -12.83 0.23 9.38
CA GLY A 417 -11.75 0.00 8.44
C GLY A 417 -12.29 -0.72 7.20
N CYS A 418 -11.96 -0.23 6.01
CA CYS A 418 -12.45 -0.80 4.75
C CYS A 418 -11.32 -0.90 3.72
N ALA A 419 -10.67 -2.06 3.69
CA ALA A 419 -9.74 -2.43 2.63
C ALA A 419 -10.52 -2.87 1.41
N TYR A 420 -10.09 -2.51 0.20
CA TYR A 420 -10.72 -3.03 -1.01
C TYR A 420 -9.78 -3.26 -2.18
N MET A 421 -10.14 -4.24 -3.03
CA MET A 421 -9.47 -4.49 -4.32
C MET A 421 -10.46 -4.35 -5.45
N VAL A 422 -9.99 -3.78 -6.56
CA VAL A 422 -10.74 -3.62 -7.80
C VAL A 422 -10.10 -4.49 -8.87
N LYS A 423 -10.58 -5.72 -9.03
CA LYS A 423 -10.09 -6.68 -10.03
C LYS A 423 -10.87 -6.54 -11.34
N GLU A 424 -10.54 -7.35 -12.35
CA GLU A 424 -11.17 -7.26 -13.68
C GLU A 424 -12.68 -7.52 -13.62
N THR A 425 -13.08 -8.60 -12.95
CA THR A 425 -14.46 -9.11 -12.93
C THR A 425 -15.10 -9.14 -11.55
N GLU A 426 -14.36 -8.80 -10.50
CA GLU A 426 -14.84 -8.82 -9.11
C GLU A 426 -14.26 -7.66 -8.29
N LEU A 427 -14.91 -7.36 -7.17
CA LEU A 427 -14.44 -6.45 -6.14
C LEU A 427 -14.31 -7.21 -4.82
N TYR A 428 -13.26 -6.92 -4.06
CA TYR A 428 -13.07 -7.46 -2.72
C TYR A 428 -13.13 -6.34 -1.70
N PHE A 429 -13.70 -6.61 -0.53
CA PHE A 429 -13.70 -5.74 0.63
C PHE A 429 -13.30 -6.53 1.88
N CYS A 430 -12.53 -5.93 2.78
CA CYS A 430 -12.37 -6.39 4.16
C CYS A 430 -12.84 -5.29 5.09
N ILE A 431 -13.89 -5.57 5.86
CA ILE A 431 -14.60 -4.59 6.68
C ILE A 431 -14.37 -4.91 8.15
N THR A 432 -13.81 -3.96 8.89
CA THR A 432 -13.54 -4.08 10.33
C THR A 432 -14.28 -3.00 11.10
N SER A 433 -14.75 -3.34 12.31
CA SER A 433 -15.27 -2.38 13.29
C SER A 433 -15.35 -2.98 14.68
N LEU A 434 -15.57 -2.13 15.69
CA LEU A 434 -15.95 -2.56 17.04
C LEU A 434 -17.46 -2.77 17.15
N ARG A 435 -17.95 -3.88 16.58
CA ARG A 435 -19.35 -4.32 16.67
C ARG A 435 -20.37 -3.33 16.10
N LEU A 436 -20.04 -2.71 14.95
CA LEU A 436 -20.95 -1.83 14.22
C LEU A 436 -21.74 -2.56 13.11
N GLY A 437 -21.72 -3.89 13.09
CA GLY A 437 -22.43 -4.67 12.07
C GLY A 437 -21.70 -4.65 10.73
N SER A 438 -20.42 -5.04 10.72
CA SER A 438 -19.55 -5.07 9.54
C SER A 438 -20.10 -5.95 8.41
N ARG A 439 -20.78 -7.05 8.76
CA ARG A 439 -21.45 -7.93 7.79
C ARG A 439 -22.63 -7.25 7.11
N GLU A 440 -23.45 -6.53 7.87
CA GLU A 440 -24.56 -5.74 7.35
C GLU A 440 -24.06 -4.59 6.48
N PHE A 441 -22.99 -3.91 6.91
CA PHE A 441 -22.36 -2.88 6.07
C PHE A 441 -21.85 -3.46 4.74
N GLY A 442 -21.27 -4.66 4.75
CA GLY A 442 -20.90 -5.40 3.53
C GLY A 442 -22.11 -5.68 2.61
N GLN A 443 -23.28 -6.00 3.17
CA GLN A 443 -24.51 -6.17 2.39
C GLN A 443 -24.97 -4.85 1.75
N HIS A 444 -24.88 -3.74 2.48
CA HIS A 444 -25.17 -2.41 1.91
C HIS A 444 -24.20 -2.03 0.80
N ILE A 445 -22.91 -2.39 0.90
CA ILE A 445 -21.92 -2.18 -0.17
C ILE A 445 -22.31 -2.97 -1.42
N VAL A 446 -22.65 -4.26 -1.27
CA VAL A 446 -23.11 -5.10 -2.39
C VAL A 446 -24.37 -4.53 -3.04
N ALA A 447 -25.36 -4.12 -2.24
CA ALA A 447 -26.58 -3.51 -2.75
C ALA A 447 -26.31 -2.19 -3.48
N ALA A 448 -25.47 -1.31 -2.92
CA ALA A 448 -25.07 -0.05 -3.56
C ALA A 448 -24.39 -0.29 -4.91
N LEU A 449 -23.50 -1.30 -4.99
CA LEU A 449 -22.85 -1.66 -6.25
C LEU A 449 -23.84 -2.19 -7.30
N GLU A 450 -24.80 -3.01 -6.92
CA GLU A 450 -25.84 -3.49 -7.85
C GLU A 450 -26.73 -2.37 -8.33
N ASP A 451 -27.21 -1.51 -7.43
CA ASP A 451 -28.09 -0.39 -7.78
C ASP A 451 -27.38 0.60 -8.71
N MET A 452 -26.12 0.90 -8.44
CA MET A 452 -25.32 1.74 -9.33
C MET A 452 -25.18 1.11 -10.71
N ARG A 453 -24.96 -0.21 -10.81
CA ARG A 453 -24.91 -0.91 -12.11
C ARG A 453 -26.23 -0.78 -12.86
N LEU A 454 -27.35 -1.09 -12.20
CA LEU A 454 -28.68 -1.02 -12.81
C LEU A 454 -28.99 0.39 -13.31
N MET A 455 -28.73 1.40 -12.48
CA MET A 455 -28.88 2.82 -12.85
C MET A 455 -28.13 3.16 -14.15
N PHE A 456 -26.86 2.76 -14.29
CA PHE A 456 -26.09 3.04 -15.50
C PHE A 456 -26.54 2.20 -16.72
N GLU A 457 -26.95 0.96 -16.52
CA GLU A 457 -27.46 0.09 -17.59
C GLU A 457 -28.79 0.62 -18.13
N ASP A 458 -29.68 1.10 -17.26
CA ASP A 458 -30.99 1.62 -17.67
C ASP A 458 -30.86 2.95 -18.42
N VAL A 459 -30.03 3.88 -17.94
CA VAL A 459 -29.77 5.12 -18.69
C VAL A 459 -29.15 4.84 -20.06
N ARG A 460 -28.25 3.86 -20.18
CA ARG A 460 -27.72 3.44 -21.50
C ARG A 460 -28.79 2.90 -22.44
N LYS A 461 -29.78 2.15 -21.92
CA LYS A 461 -30.91 1.68 -22.74
C LYS A 461 -31.74 2.86 -23.22
N ILE A 462 -32.02 3.83 -22.34
CA ILE A 462 -32.75 5.06 -22.67
C ILE A 462 -32.00 5.86 -23.75
N GLU A 463 -30.70 6.14 -23.54
CA GLU A 463 -29.88 6.88 -24.50
C GLU A 463 -29.82 6.17 -25.87
N LYS A 464 -29.74 4.84 -25.89
CA LYS A 464 -29.75 4.06 -27.13
C LYS A 464 -31.09 4.13 -27.85
N ALA A 465 -32.21 4.09 -27.12
CA ALA A 465 -33.54 4.22 -27.69
C ALA A 465 -33.78 5.63 -28.27
N GLU A 466 -33.36 6.67 -27.54
CA GLU A 466 -33.43 8.06 -28.01
C GLU A 466 -32.56 8.27 -29.25
N ALA A 467 -31.34 7.73 -29.29
CA ALA A 467 -30.47 7.80 -30.46
C ALA A 467 -31.07 7.07 -31.67
N ALA A 468 -31.69 5.91 -31.46
CA ALA A 468 -32.37 5.16 -32.52
C ALA A 468 -33.58 5.92 -33.07
N LEU A 469 -34.37 6.53 -32.18
CA LEU A 469 -35.52 7.36 -32.57
C LEU A 469 -35.08 8.60 -33.34
N ALA A 470 -34.02 9.28 -32.89
CA ALA A 470 -33.44 10.43 -33.58
C ALA A 470 -32.91 10.03 -34.98
N ALA A 471 -32.22 8.90 -35.10
CA ALA A 471 -31.75 8.39 -36.38
C ALA A 471 -32.90 8.04 -37.34
N ALA A 472 -33.97 7.42 -36.82
CA ALA A 472 -35.15 7.10 -37.61
C ALA A 472 -35.88 8.37 -38.08
N ALA A 473 -35.97 9.41 -37.25
CA ALA A 473 -36.55 10.70 -37.64
C ALA A 473 -35.75 11.36 -38.78
N VAL A 474 -34.41 11.36 -38.69
CA VAL A 474 -33.54 11.88 -39.75
C VAL A 474 -33.69 11.10 -41.06
N GLU A 475 -33.78 9.78 -41.00
CA GLU A 475 -34.01 8.97 -42.21
C GLU A 475 -35.41 9.22 -42.80
N ALA A 476 -36.44 9.36 -41.96
CA ALA A 476 -37.78 9.71 -42.42
C ALA A 476 -37.84 11.09 -43.10
N GLU A 477 -37.14 12.09 -42.56
CA GLU A 477 -36.98 13.40 -43.20
C GLU A 477 -36.25 13.30 -44.55
N ARG A 478 -35.19 12.48 -44.64
CA ARG A 478 -34.48 12.24 -45.91
C ARG A 478 -35.38 11.57 -46.94
N MET A 479 -36.12 10.53 -46.56
CA MET A 479 -37.06 9.85 -47.45
C MET A 479 -38.18 10.78 -47.92
N ALA A 480 -38.72 11.63 -47.04
CA ALA A 480 -39.73 12.61 -47.41
C ALA A 480 -39.18 13.65 -48.42
N ALA A 481 -37.94 14.12 -48.23
CA ALA A 481 -37.28 15.03 -49.16
C ALA A 481 -37.02 14.37 -50.54
N GLU A 482 -36.60 13.10 -50.57
CA GLU A 482 -36.40 12.34 -51.82
C GLU A 482 -37.72 12.14 -52.60
N VAL A 483 -38.83 11.86 -51.89
CA VAL A 483 -40.16 11.75 -52.51
C VAL A 483 -40.62 13.09 -53.08
N ALA A 484 -40.42 14.19 -52.34
CA ALA A 484 -40.76 15.53 -52.82
C ALA A 484 -39.95 15.94 -54.07
N LEU A 485 -38.66 15.58 -54.13
CA LEU A 485 -37.81 15.85 -55.28
C LEU A 485 -38.27 15.06 -56.52
N LYS A 486 -38.63 13.78 -56.36
CA LYS A 486 -39.17 12.94 -57.45
C LYS A 486 -40.53 13.43 -57.94
N ALA A 487 -41.39 13.92 -57.04
CA ALA A 487 -42.67 14.51 -57.42
C ALA A 487 -42.49 15.84 -58.20
N GLY A 488 -41.47 16.63 -57.86
CA GLY A 488 -41.13 17.87 -58.58
C GLY A 488 -40.50 17.66 -59.96
N GLN A 489 -39.86 16.52 -60.22
CA GLN A 489 -39.26 16.18 -61.52
C GLN A 489 -40.23 15.47 -62.49
N GLY A 490 -41.45 15.14 -62.05
CA GLY A 490 -42.50 14.53 -62.87
C GLY A 490 -43.49 15.53 -63.48
N ALA A 491 -43.28 16.83 -63.30
CA ALA A 491 -44.21 17.89 -63.70
C ALA A 491 -43.60 18.86 -64.73
N ASP A 492 -42.98 18.33 -65.78
CA ASP A 492 -42.73 19.09 -67.01
C ASP A 492 -43.78 18.69 -68.06
N GLY A 493 -44.88 19.44 -68.08
CA GLY A 493 -45.88 19.38 -69.14
C GLY A 493 -47.30 19.51 -68.62
N TYR A 494 -47.74 20.73 -68.29
CA TYR A 494 -49.02 21.32 -68.72
C TYR A 494 -49.10 22.78 -68.24
N ASP A 495 -49.59 23.65 -69.14
CA ASP A 495 -49.66 25.11 -68.99
C ASP A 495 -50.98 25.58 -68.35
N THR A 496 -50.89 26.74 -67.70
CA THR A 496 -51.92 27.68 -67.20
C THR A 496 -52.73 27.37 -65.92
N GLY A 497 -52.66 28.33 -64.97
CA GLY A 497 -53.84 28.85 -64.25
C GLY A 497 -54.18 28.29 -62.86
N SER A 498 -53.70 28.97 -61.81
CA SER A 498 -54.33 29.16 -60.49
C SER A 498 -54.82 27.95 -59.66
N VAL A 499 -54.28 27.82 -58.43
CA VAL A 499 -54.96 27.55 -57.12
C VAL A 499 -54.23 26.52 -56.23
N ALA A 500 -54.14 26.90 -54.95
CA ALA A 500 -53.92 26.11 -53.72
C ALA A 500 -52.48 25.64 -53.38
N VAL A 501 -51.73 26.54 -52.74
CA VAL A 501 -50.66 26.20 -51.80
C VAL A 501 -51.31 25.53 -50.57
N LEU A 502 -51.11 24.22 -50.41
CA LEU A 502 -51.52 23.50 -49.21
C LEU A 502 -50.47 23.70 -48.11
N THR A 503 -50.75 24.66 -47.23
CA THR A 503 -50.04 24.87 -45.97
C THR A 503 -50.25 23.66 -45.06
N VAL A 504 -49.19 22.91 -44.74
CA VAL A 504 -49.13 22.08 -43.54
C VAL A 504 -48.47 22.92 -42.44
N ALA A 505 -49.31 23.59 -41.67
CA ALA A 505 -48.90 24.23 -40.43
C ALA A 505 -49.00 23.20 -39.28
N ALA A 506 -47.86 22.67 -38.85
CA ALA A 506 -47.69 22.16 -37.48
C ALA A 506 -46.84 23.18 -36.71
N THR A 507 -47.54 24.17 -36.15
CA THR A 507 -47.24 24.93 -34.92
C THR A 507 -45.76 25.16 -34.58
N ALA A 508 -45.16 26.12 -35.27
CA ALA A 508 -44.16 27.01 -34.70
C ALA A 508 -44.69 28.44 -34.76
N GLY A 509 -44.86 29.07 -33.60
CA GLY A 509 -45.03 30.51 -33.50
C GLY A 509 -46.08 30.94 -32.48
N MET A 510 -45.62 31.49 -31.35
CA MET A 510 -45.85 32.91 -31.01
C MET A 510 -45.12 33.24 -29.72
N ILE A 511 -43.94 33.87 -29.81
CA ILE A 511 -43.61 34.99 -28.91
C ILE A 511 -42.98 36.09 -29.75
N SER A 512 -43.63 37.25 -29.67
CA SER A 512 -43.44 38.48 -30.44
C SER A 512 -42.15 39.21 -30.06
N ARG A 513 -41.53 39.88 -31.04
CA ARG A 513 -40.61 41.01 -30.80
C ARG A 513 -41.42 42.30 -30.64
N SER A 514 -41.27 42.97 -29.51
CA SER A 514 -41.61 44.37 -29.27
C SER A 514 -40.66 44.94 -28.19
N PRO A 515 -40.57 46.27 -28.01
CA PRO A 515 -39.32 47.02 -27.92
C PRO A 515 -38.73 47.16 -26.50
N SER A 516 -37.47 47.59 -26.46
CA SER A 516 -36.68 47.93 -25.27
C SER A 516 -37.36 48.98 -24.36
N PRO A 517 -37.28 48.78 -23.03
CA PRO A 517 -37.20 49.88 -22.06
C PRO A 517 -36.03 49.69 -21.05
N PRO A 518 -35.74 50.68 -20.19
CA PRO A 518 -34.37 51.03 -19.79
C PRO A 518 -33.78 50.23 -18.62
N SER A 519 -32.46 50.34 -18.49
CA SER A 519 -31.64 49.78 -17.42
C SER A 519 -32.06 50.20 -16.00
N PRO A 520 -31.93 49.29 -15.02
CA PRO A 520 -31.56 49.66 -13.67
C PRO A 520 -30.15 49.17 -13.33
N SER A 521 -29.42 50.07 -12.71
CA SER A 521 -28.11 49.94 -12.07
C SER A 521 -28.18 49.12 -10.77
N THR A 522 -27.40 48.03 -10.64
CA THR A 522 -26.49 47.62 -9.53
C THR A 522 -26.24 46.10 -9.49
N PRO A 523 -25.07 45.62 -9.01
CA PRO A 523 -24.43 44.39 -9.50
C PRO A 523 -24.56 43.18 -8.57
N ALA A 524 -24.59 41.97 -9.15
CA ALA A 524 -24.28 40.70 -8.50
C ALA A 524 -22.83 40.27 -8.86
N PRO A 525 -22.13 39.49 -8.00
CA PRO A 525 -20.69 39.58 -7.82
C PRO A 525 -19.89 38.86 -8.91
N ARG A 526 -18.83 39.53 -9.38
CA ARG A 526 -17.79 38.97 -10.26
C ARG A 526 -16.84 38.10 -9.44
N THR A 527 -16.78 36.81 -9.73
CA THR A 527 -15.66 35.93 -9.35
C THR A 527 -14.95 35.44 -10.62
N SER A 528 -14.14 36.32 -11.20
CA SER A 528 -12.95 35.90 -11.94
C SER A 528 -11.86 36.97 -11.78
N LEU A 529 -10.61 36.49 -11.68
CA LEU A 529 -9.37 37.26 -11.82
C LEU A 529 -9.03 38.28 -10.71
N PHE A 530 -8.58 37.76 -9.56
CA PHE A 530 -7.70 38.49 -8.64
C PHE A 530 -6.54 37.58 -8.20
N PHE A 531 -5.67 37.20 -9.13
CA PHE A 531 -4.31 36.72 -8.85
C PHE A 531 -3.41 37.03 -10.03
N GLN A 532 -3.29 38.31 -10.40
CA GLN A 532 -2.19 38.80 -11.21
C GLN A 532 -2.17 40.33 -11.17
N LYS A 533 -1.62 40.88 -10.09
CA LYS A 533 -0.69 42.03 -10.11
C LYS A 533 -0.35 42.43 -8.67
N HIS A 534 0.94 42.32 -8.37
CA HIS A 534 1.65 42.84 -7.20
C HIS A 534 1.32 42.22 -5.83
N ASP A 535 2.03 41.14 -5.49
CA ASP A 535 2.19 40.72 -4.09
C ASP A 535 3.69 40.51 -3.76
N PRO A 536 4.31 41.29 -2.85
CA PRO A 536 5.70 41.14 -2.42
C PRO A 536 5.99 39.80 -1.70
N VAL A 537 4.97 39.00 -1.37
CA VAL A 537 5.13 37.68 -0.72
C VAL A 537 5.74 36.64 -1.66
N ILE A 538 5.46 36.69 -2.97
CA ILE A 538 6.01 35.71 -3.94
C ILE A 538 7.50 35.97 -4.24
N ARG A 539 7.94 37.23 -4.27
CA ARG A 539 9.39 37.54 -4.36
C ARG A 539 10.15 37.08 -3.13
N THR A 540 9.52 37.13 -1.96
CA THR A 540 10.10 36.64 -0.70
C THR A 540 10.20 35.11 -0.67
N ALA A 541 9.26 34.40 -1.30
CA ALA A 541 9.29 32.94 -1.43
C ALA A 541 10.41 32.45 -2.39
N PHE A 542 10.62 33.14 -3.52
CA PHE A 542 11.73 32.83 -4.42
C PHE A 542 13.10 33.16 -3.82
N ALA A 543 13.21 34.27 -3.06
CA ALA A 543 14.44 34.62 -2.34
C ALA A 543 14.77 33.62 -1.20
N ARG A 544 13.75 33.05 -0.54
CA ARG A 544 13.94 31.99 0.48
C ARG A 544 14.37 30.65 -0.12
N ASN A 545 13.90 30.30 -1.32
CA ASN A 545 14.37 29.09 -2.02
C ASN A 545 15.83 29.21 -2.49
N ALA A 546 16.27 30.42 -2.87
CA ALA A 546 17.69 30.66 -3.18
C ALA A 546 18.58 30.57 -1.92
N MET A 547 18.08 30.99 -0.74
CA MET A 547 18.80 30.82 0.53
C MET A 547 18.83 29.37 1.03
N ALA A 548 17.78 28.57 0.78
CA ALA A 548 17.78 27.14 1.10
C ALA A 548 18.82 26.36 0.27
N ILE A 549 19.00 26.72 -1.01
CA ILE A 549 20.05 26.16 -1.87
C ILE A 549 21.45 26.62 -1.43
N ALA A 550 21.58 27.84 -0.87
CA ALA A 550 22.83 28.32 -0.31
C ALA A 550 23.17 27.66 1.05
N GLN A 551 22.16 27.32 1.86
CA GLN A 551 22.33 26.55 3.11
C GLN A 551 22.71 25.09 2.85
N GLU A 552 22.27 24.48 1.74
CA GLU A 552 22.66 23.12 1.36
C GLU A 552 24.17 22.97 1.12
N LYS A 553 24.88 24.04 0.71
CA LYS A 553 26.35 24.05 0.61
C LYS A 553 27.08 24.26 1.93
N TYR A 554 26.39 24.73 2.97
CA TYR A 554 26.98 24.97 4.29
C TYR A 554 26.90 23.73 5.20
N TRP A 555 25.91 22.85 4.98
CA TRP A 555 25.69 21.63 5.78
C TRP A 555 26.37 20.37 5.23
N SER A 556 26.85 20.37 3.99
CA SER A 556 27.61 19.25 3.41
C SER A 556 29.06 19.13 3.94
N GLY A 557 29.36 19.74 5.10
CA GLY A 557 30.69 19.78 5.71
C GLY A 557 30.69 19.50 7.21
N ILE A 558 29.60 18.96 7.78
CA ILE A 558 29.50 18.56 9.19
C ILE A 558 29.03 17.10 9.23
N ASP A 559 29.89 16.21 8.75
CA ASP A 559 29.83 14.78 9.08
C ASP A 559 31.10 14.49 9.88
N ASP A 560 31.04 14.73 11.20
CA ASP A 560 31.90 14.13 12.24
C ASP A 560 31.64 14.83 13.58
N ILE A 561 30.59 14.41 14.29
CA ILE A 561 30.54 14.56 15.75
C ILE A 561 30.09 13.21 16.33
N ALA A 562 31.08 12.46 16.82
CA ALA A 562 30.88 11.30 17.66
C ALA A 562 30.14 11.70 18.95
N PHE A 563 29.17 10.88 19.36
CA PHE A 563 28.51 11.04 20.65
C PHE A 563 29.23 10.16 21.68
N ASP A 564 29.96 10.80 22.60
CA ASP A 564 30.41 10.16 23.84
C ASP A 564 29.27 10.10 24.86
N ASP A 565 29.19 8.94 25.52
CA ASP A 565 28.21 8.57 26.55
C ASP A 565 28.20 9.51 27.77
N VAL A 566 27.00 9.86 28.25
CA VAL A 566 26.81 10.46 29.59
C VAL A 566 25.70 9.74 30.35
N ALA A 567 26.08 9.05 31.42
CA ALA A 567 25.17 8.52 32.44
C ALA A 567 24.94 9.56 33.57
N PRO A 568 23.79 9.54 34.31
CA PRO A 568 23.50 10.53 35.34
C PRO A 568 23.72 10.01 36.78
N GLY A 569 24.23 10.88 37.69
CA GLY A 569 24.05 10.73 39.15
C GLY A 569 25.18 11.23 40.06
N SER A 570 24.97 12.40 40.67
CA SER A 570 25.80 13.21 41.61
C SER A 570 26.10 12.56 43.00
N PRO A 571 26.89 13.11 43.99
CA PRO A 571 26.83 14.51 44.49
C PRO A 571 28.10 15.22 45.09
N LYS A 572 28.03 16.56 45.07
CA LYS A 572 28.54 17.58 46.05
C LYS A 572 30.05 17.64 46.42
N ALA A 573 30.70 18.77 46.12
CA ALA A 573 31.50 19.56 47.07
C ALA A 573 31.90 20.96 46.53
N LYS A 574 32.29 21.83 47.46
CA LYS A 574 32.33 23.30 47.40
C LYS A 574 33.54 23.91 46.67
N SER A 575 33.32 25.13 46.14
CA SER A 575 34.20 26.30 46.11
C SER A 575 35.68 26.16 45.70
N ARG A 576 36.08 26.84 44.61
CA ARG A 576 36.94 28.05 44.70
C ARG A 576 37.17 28.70 43.34
N VAL A 577 37.25 30.02 43.43
CA VAL A 577 37.57 31.02 42.41
C VAL A 577 39.05 30.91 42.00
N LEU A 578 39.36 31.12 40.71
CA LEU A 578 40.34 32.12 40.20
C LEU A 578 41.08 31.66 38.92
N ILE A 579 40.99 32.56 37.93
CA ILE A 579 42.04 33.06 37.03
C ILE A 579 42.42 32.19 35.83
N ALA A 580 42.05 32.74 34.67
CA ALA A 580 42.67 32.54 33.38
C ALA A 580 44.15 32.96 33.39
N ASN A 581 45.01 32.19 32.74
CA ASN A 581 46.04 32.76 31.89
C ASN A 581 46.49 31.77 30.82
N SER A 582 46.37 32.24 29.59
CA SER A 582 47.02 31.78 28.37
C SER A 582 48.54 31.85 28.47
N SER A 583 49.26 30.91 27.85
CA SER A 583 50.22 31.21 26.76
C SER A 583 51.11 30.02 26.38
N SER A 584 51.26 29.85 25.05
CA SER A 584 52.45 29.44 24.28
C SER A 584 53.08 28.06 24.53
N LEU A 585 52.99 27.13 23.57
CA LEU A 585 53.92 26.94 22.43
C LEU A 585 55.35 26.59 22.84
N GLN A 586 55.74 25.32 22.62
CA GLN A 586 57.05 25.01 22.04
C GLN A 586 57.06 23.62 21.37
N THR A 587 57.60 23.66 20.16
CA THR A 587 57.86 22.60 19.19
C THR A 587 59.06 21.73 19.56
N THR A 588 59.06 20.44 19.24
CA THR A 588 60.25 19.75 18.68
C THR A 588 59.88 18.51 17.85
N SER A 589 60.38 18.57 16.61
CA SER A 589 60.73 17.54 15.62
C SER A 589 60.96 16.08 16.06
N GLY A 590 60.59 15.13 15.18
CA GLY A 590 61.08 13.76 15.17
C GLY A 590 60.67 12.96 13.93
N THR A 591 61.55 12.92 12.93
CA THR A 591 61.42 12.32 11.59
C THR A 591 61.75 10.81 11.52
N ARG A 592 61.22 10.16 10.46
CA ARG A 592 61.65 8.89 9.78
C ARG A 592 61.27 7.57 10.49
N SER A 593 60.92 6.47 9.81
CA SER A 593 61.35 5.95 8.50
C SER A 593 60.37 4.94 7.88
N ARG A 594 60.30 4.92 6.54
CA ARG A 594 59.77 3.85 5.68
C ARG A 594 60.75 2.66 5.60
N SER A 595 60.23 1.45 5.41
CA SER A 595 60.94 0.35 4.74
C SER A 595 60.02 -0.34 3.72
N VAL A 596 60.61 -0.63 2.55
CA VAL A 596 60.03 -1.22 1.34
C VAL A 596 60.62 -2.63 1.18
N SER A 597 59.81 -3.60 0.75
CA SER A 597 60.28 -4.78 -0.01
C SER A 597 59.10 -5.27 -0.87
N GLN A 598 59.11 -4.95 -2.16
CA GLN A 598 59.56 -5.77 -3.30
C GLN A 598 58.60 -6.90 -3.72
N ALA A 599 58.26 -6.83 -5.00
CA ALA A 599 57.27 -7.60 -5.72
C ALA A 599 57.88 -8.84 -6.40
N SER A 600 57.03 -9.83 -6.71
CA SER A 600 57.24 -10.77 -7.80
C SER A 600 56.00 -10.77 -8.71
N GLN A 601 56.24 -10.65 -10.02
CA GLN A 601 55.26 -10.62 -11.10
C GLN A 601 54.98 -12.04 -11.60
N ALA A 602 53.71 -12.32 -11.96
CA ALA A 602 53.36 -13.28 -13.00
C ALA A 602 52.14 -12.76 -13.78
N THR A 603 52.29 -12.70 -15.10
CA THR A 603 51.38 -12.14 -16.10
C THR A 603 50.58 -13.22 -16.83
N ALA A 604 49.25 -13.01 -16.98
CA ALA A 604 48.40 -13.26 -18.18
C ALA A 604 46.90 -13.42 -17.79
N PRO A 605 45.92 -13.35 -18.73
CA PRO A 605 45.52 -12.22 -19.55
C PRO A 605 44.12 -11.68 -19.15
N ARG A 606 43.89 -10.40 -19.42
CA ARG A 606 42.67 -9.66 -19.06
C ARG A 606 41.54 -9.96 -20.07
N ALA A 607 40.59 -10.81 -19.70
CA ALA A 607 39.33 -10.95 -20.42
C ALA A 607 38.46 -9.71 -20.17
N ARG A 608 38.19 -8.92 -21.22
CA ARG A 608 37.15 -7.89 -21.22
C ARG A 608 35.80 -8.57 -20.98
N ARG A 609 35.25 -8.45 -19.77
CA ARG A 609 33.87 -8.83 -19.48
C ARG A 609 32.92 -7.68 -19.78
N ASP A 610 31.88 -8.06 -20.50
CA ASP A 610 30.87 -7.26 -21.16
C ASP A 610 29.92 -6.61 -20.13
N SER A 611 30.24 -5.38 -19.70
CA SER A 611 29.44 -4.61 -18.71
C SER A 611 28.21 -3.91 -19.31
N GLY A 612 27.98 -4.07 -20.63
CA GLY A 612 26.86 -3.46 -21.34
C GLY A 612 25.54 -4.23 -21.25
N ALA A 613 25.59 -5.56 -21.10
CA ALA A 613 24.41 -6.41 -21.08
C ALA A 613 23.69 -6.43 -19.72
N GLN A 614 24.45 -6.47 -18.61
CA GLN A 614 23.87 -6.47 -17.26
C GLN A 614 23.21 -5.13 -16.89
N LYS A 615 23.75 -4.00 -17.35
CA LYS A 615 23.12 -2.69 -17.14
C LYS A 615 21.81 -2.51 -17.92
N LYS A 616 21.70 -3.09 -19.12
CA LYS A 616 20.46 -3.03 -19.92
C LYS A 616 19.35 -3.94 -19.36
N THR A 617 19.69 -5.11 -18.81
CA THR A 617 18.74 -5.97 -18.12
C THR A 617 18.25 -5.35 -16.81
N PHE A 618 19.14 -4.70 -16.06
CA PHE A 618 18.77 -4.00 -14.82
C PHE A 618 17.87 -2.78 -15.09
N LEU A 619 18.13 -2.00 -16.15
CA LEU A 619 17.28 -0.86 -16.54
C LEU A 619 15.91 -1.29 -17.10
N ALA A 620 15.84 -2.39 -17.86
CA ALA A 620 14.58 -2.90 -18.41
C ALA A 620 13.65 -3.45 -17.32
N ILE A 621 14.23 -4.05 -16.27
CA ILE A 621 13.49 -4.50 -15.08
C ILE A 621 12.98 -3.32 -14.23
N LEU A 622 13.69 -2.18 -14.25
CA LEU A 622 13.30 -0.96 -13.51
C LEU A 622 12.18 -0.14 -14.18
N MET A 623 11.94 -0.30 -15.49
CA MET A 623 11.01 0.57 -16.24
C MET A 623 9.66 -0.05 -16.61
N GLY A 624 9.41 -1.32 -16.30
CA GLY A 624 8.06 -1.91 -16.42
C GLY A 624 7.43 -1.84 -17.83
N GLU A 625 8.23 -1.94 -18.89
CA GLU A 625 7.72 -1.96 -20.26
C GLU A 625 7.53 -3.41 -20.75
N ASP A 626 6.26 -3.87 -20.79
CA ASP A 626 5.87 -5.19 -21.30
C ASP A 626 6.31 -5.47 -22.76
N SER A 627 6.68 -4.45 -23.52
CA SER A 627 7.05 -4.58 -24.94
C SER A 627 8.42 -5.23 -25.20
N VAL A 628 9.30 -5.28 -24.19
CA VAL A 628 10.67 -5.83 -24.34
C VAL A 628 10.72 -7.34 -24.09
N LEU A 629 9.87 -7.87 -23.21
CA LEU A 629 9.77 -9.31 -22.93
C LEU A 629 9.20 -10.09 -24.12
N GLY A 630 8.32 -9.48 -24.93
CA GLY A 630 7.80 -10.07 -26.16
C GLY A 630 8.85 -10.24 -27.27
N ARG A 631 9.83 -9.33 -27.36
CA ARG A 631 10.89 -9.37 -28.39
C ARG A 631 12.03 -10.33 -28.08
N ILE A 632 12.22 -10.70 -26.81
CA ILE A 632 13.21 -11.71 -26.41
C ILE A 632 12.67 -13.13 -26.68
N ARG A 633 11.36 -13.34 -26.62
CA ARG A 633 10.72 -14.63 -26.94
C ARG A 633 10.73 -14.98 -28.44
N SER A 634 10.72 -14.00 -29.35
CA SER A 634 10.74 -14.28 -30.80
C SER A 634 12.13 -14.53 -31.40
N ARG A 635 13.22 -14.14 -30.71
CA ARG A 635 14.60 -14.29 -31.22
C ARG A 635 15.31 -15.60 -30.84
N ARG A 636 14.71 -16.45 -30.00
CA ARG A 636 15.25 -17.78 -29.67
C ARG A 636 14.65 -18.93 -30.50
N GLY A 637 13.74 -18.65 -31.43
CA GLY A 637 13.05 -19.65 -32.25
C GLY A 637 13.62 -19.92 -33.65
N SER A 638 14.76 -19.35 -34.06
CA SER A 638 15.29 -19.53 -35.43
C SER A 638 16.78 -19.84 -35.49
N PHE A 639 17.27 -20.75 -34.67
CA PHE A 639 18.58 -21.39 -34.89
C PHE A 639 18.51 -22.82 -34.35
N LEU A 640 17.97 -23.73 -35.15
CA LEU A 640 18.20 -25.18 -35.10
C LEU A 640 17.39 -25.82 -36.23
N ASN A 641 17.88 -25.68 -37.47
CA ASN A 641 17.56 -26.64 -38.51
C ASN A 641 18.64 -26.59 -39.59
N LYS A 642 19.59 -27.53 -39.53
CA LYS A 642 20.41 -28.06 -40.63
C LYS A 642 21.49 -28.98 -40.06
N ASN A 643 21.24 -30.28 -40.11
CA ASN A 643 22.13 -31.31 -40.67
C ASN A 643 21.55 -32.70 -40.31
N GLY A 644 21.38 -33.53 -41.33
CA GLY A 644 20.63 -34.78 -41.27
C GLY A 644 21.48 -36.05 -41.24
N ALA A 645 20.74 -37.17 -41.35
CA ALA A 645 21.17 -38.57 -41.54
C ALA A 645 21.88 -39.21 -40.32
N ALA A 646 21.67 -40.46 -39.89
CA ALA A 646 21.08 -41.64 -40.52
C ALA A 646 20.72 -42.71 -39.44
N SER A 647 19.82 -43.65 -39.83
CA SER A 647 19.66 -45.05 -39.37
C SER A 647 19.10 -45.37 -37.97
N GLY A 648 18.14 -46.30 -37.92
CA GLY A 648 17.78 -47.03 -36.69
C GLY A 648 16.31 -47.42 -36.56
N SER A 649 15.90 -48.49 -37.25
CA SER A 649 14.61 -49.19 -37.17
C SER A 649 14.20 -49.65 -35.76
N GLY A 650 12.91 -49.63 -35.44
CA GLY A 650 12.37 -50.35 -34.28
C GLY A 650 10.88 -50.13 -34.02
N THR A 651 10.09 -51.16 -34.27
CA THR A 651 8.62 -51.26 -34.23
C THR A 651 7.99 -51.43 -32.85
N GLY A 652 6.71 -51.05 -32.70
CA GLY A 652 5.74 -51.65 -31.75
C GLY A 652 5.15 -50.68 -30.72
N ARG A 653 3.94 -50.13 -30.94
CA ARG A 653 2.58 -50.62 -30.57
C ARG A 653 2.25 -50.63 -29.06
N SER A 654 1.07 -50.03 -28.82
CA SER A 654 0.06 -50.21 -27.75
C SER A 654 0.29 -49.66 -26.34
N SER A 655 -0.61 -48.73 -26.00
CA SER A 655 -1.14 -48.30 -24.68
C SER A 655 -1.65 -49.48 -23.82
N PRO A 656 -2.10 -49.30 -22.56
CA PRO A 656 -2.83 -48.16 -21.99
C PRO A 656 -1.96 -47.07 -21.35
#